data_AF-A0A818ANU3-F1
#
_entry.id   AF-A0A818ANU3-F1
#
_cell.length_a   1.000
_cell.length_b   1.000
_cell.length_c   1.000
_cell.angle_alpha   90.00
_cell.angle_beta   90.00
_cell.angle_gamma   90.00
#
_symmetry.space_group_name_H-M   'P 1'
#
loop_
_entity.id
_entity.type
_entity.pdbx_description
1 polymer ?
#
loop_
_entity_poly.entity_id
_entity_poly.type
_entity_poly.pdbx_seq_one_letter_code
_entity_poly.pdbx_strand_id
1 'polypeptide(L)'
;MKIFQSELNFNLSYDIYILTQDQSVYSIESLLQSLIEKQILCQFRLEILNDVLLMLIESNQIKAWDIVMKDCNFQICLIELRELWLKKQLKQFDIAFHIEQLRELNQYLPYRISIINFVLCQLIEDPNIDELIQFFIQLFNCSLTIESKEYFLTNKISNKINLKNLKLKLNEQFIEILLSKKFPSYAQYFHDSQNYHFRRKKTSVEQNAYNQAETTYWYKAEDIAIISMEWMKEFYGTNFRITQALGKQEDRNLSRILCDVLTEYKQDHRSTIIPLNIAHNHWVTLALIYNEKNKENIALYKDSMGEHHSIVERIEIQNILTNQLENMNFKFHRSCDQFDDYNCGVFTLANMKSMAENLSKQKQKLFIDNFEKWNFVTQKQAIELRHKQFPKIINNQIIDINKCEIIKKLHGKLIKILHSGWTLKSIQQIINHIDFKKDIKRLFDALDPIYEYRLKEFDNNIKGKTLIDILTSIFPEDLTEQIHDLAIFQIFERSYDKNFQQLIEEILYLNRNQTISFIDEKKITEEYKNIQITYLSKSVLYPNSNCIQKWSTSDIQQWTEEVKKSSNSVSHHEKIAVVMKAVEITSKFPVREIQLLSLLILINSEQSTGRLVQINTGEGKTTIVAMLAAIKALEGHHVDVVTSSPELAKPQSIQLKEFYQQFNLTVSHNGKDLVDIKIRYTADIVYGAASDFQGDILRDEYSKLGTRNGRKCDVAIVDEVDSMLIDDRNHIVMLSSQMPAMDQLEPLLAAIWIQIGEVAKYIEETNGKTYFIQQPDIFDNMGEVRLDIATQAVEIKESKEDFTKCTC
;
A
#
# COMPACT_ATOMS: atom_id res chain seq x y z
N MET A 1 -36.86 -25.78 -15.98
CA MET A 1 -37.53 -24.54 -16.41
C MET A 1 -36.85 -23.26 -15.97
N LYS A 2 -36.34 -23.12 -14.73
CA LYS A 2 -35.32 -22.10 -14.43
C LYS A 2 -33.96 -22.46 -15.05
N ILE A 3 -33.67 -23.76 -15.03
CA ILE A 3 -32.54 -24.35 -15.73
C ILE A 3 -32.85 -24.46 -17.23
N PHE A 4 -33.98 -25.01 -17.67
CA PHE A 4 -34.41 -24.82 -19.09
C PHE A 4 -34.80 -23.38 -19.53
N GLN A 5 -34.80 -22.38 -18.65
CA GLN A 5 -34.80 -20.96 -19.03
C GLN A 5 -33.37 -20.66 -19.41
N SER A 6 -32.43 -20.84 -18.49
CA SER A 6 -31.02 -20.59 -18.79
C SER A 6 -30.49 -21.46 -19.92
N GLU A 7 -30.99 -22.68 -20.06
CA GLU A 7 -30.83 -23.52 -21.24
C GLU A 7 -31.64 -22.89 -22.37
N LEU A 8 -32.98 -23.00 -22.49
CA LEU A 8 -33.66 -22.66 -23.76
C LEU A 8 -34.08 -21.18 -24.01
N ASN A 9 -34.21 -20.33 -22.97
CA ASN A 9 -34.92 -19.02 -22.72
C ASN A 9 -35.95 -18.58 -23.75
N PHE A 10 -37.23 -18.80 -23.43
CA PHE A 10 -38.25 -17.91 -23.97
C PHE A 10 -38.21 -16.78 -23.00
N ASN A 11 -38.55 -15.62 -23.53
CA ASN A 11 -38.39 -14.46 -22.71
C ASN A 11 -39.28 -14.60 -21.48
N LEU A 12 -38.72 -14.13 -20.38
CA LEU A 12 -39.07 -14.24 -18.97
C LEU A 12 -39.37 -12.95 -18.19
N SER A 13 -39.92 -11.85 -18.75
CA SER A 13 -39.98 -10.51 -18.09
C SER A 13 -40.61 -10.57 -16.68
N TYR A 14 -40.70 -9.53 -15.85
CA TYR A 14 -41.61 -9.69 -14.69
C TYR A 14 -43.07 -9.90 -15.16
N ASP A 15 -43.35 -9.43 -16.38
CA ASP A 15 -44.45 -9.86 -17.23
C ASP A 15 -44.11 -10.96 -18.23
N ILE A 16 -43.13 -11.84 -18.05
CA ILE A 16 -43.08 -13.19 -18.66
C ILE A 16 -42.87 -14.20 -17.55
N TYR A 17 -42.51 -13.80 -16.34
CA TYR A 17 -43.05 -14.28 -15.09
C TYR A 17 -44.57 -14.02 -15.01
N ILE A 18 -45.12 -13.03 -15.75
CA ILE A 18 -46.58 -12.86 -16.01
C ILE A 18 -47.03 -13.20 -17.47
N LEU A 19 -46.28 -13.04 -18.57
CA LEU A 19 -46.54 -13.55 -19.95
C LEU A 19 -45.92 -14.95 -20.23
N THR A 20 -45.41 -15.66 -19.23
CA THR A 20 -45.60 -17.13 -19.22
C THR A 20 -47.07 -17.45 -19.05
N GLN A 21 -47.88 -16.41 -18.83
CA GLN A 21 -49.29 -16.45 -19.06
C GLN A 21 -49.74 -15.88 -20.42
N ASP A 22 -48.86 -15.43 -21.35
CA ASP A 22 -49.24 -15.27 -22.76
C ASP A 22 -48.13 -15.17 -23.83
N GLN A 23 -48.20 -16.06 -24.82
CA GLN A 23 -47.22 -16.32 -25.88
C GLN A 23 -47.64 -15.68 -27.20
N SER A 24 -46.87 -14.72 -27.72
CA SER A 24 -46.78 -14.47 -29.16
C SER A 24 -45.55 -13.59 -29.42
N VAL A 25 -44.45 -14.08 -29.99
CA VAL A 25 -44.34 -14.87 -31.21
C VAL A 25 -43.18 -15.87 -31.06
N TYR A 26 -43.52 -17.15 -31.20
CA TYR A 26 -42.84 -18.40 -30.79
C TYR A 26 -42.86 -18.62 -29.26
N SER A 27 -42.50 -19.79 -28.70
CA SER A 27 -42.35 -19.98 -27.24
C SER A 27 -41.21 -20.96 -26.94
N ILE A 28 -40.51 -20.90 -25.78
CA ILE A 28 -39.29 -21.73 -25.61
C ILE A 28 -39.71 -23.09 -25.23
N GLU A 29 -40.90 -23.19 -24.69
CA GLU A 29 -41.67 -24.40 -24.72
C GLU A 29 -41.70 -25.00 -26.13
N SER A 30 -42.01 -24.27 -27.22
CA SER A 30 -41.99 -24.87 -28.57
C SER A 30 -40.58 -25.29 -29.04
N LEU A 31 -39.54 -24.55 -28.66
CA LEU A 31 -38.14 -24.86 -29.00
C LEU A 31 -37.60 -26.04 -28.16
N LEU A 32 -37.98 -26.12 -26.88
CA LEU A 32 -37.74 -27.22 -25.95
C LEU A 32 -38.41 -28.49 -26.44
N GLN A 33 -39.69 -28.37 -26.77
CA GLN A 33 -40.50 -29.46 -27.27
C GLN A 33 -39.84 -30.08 -28.51
N SER A 34 -39.36 -29.26 -29.46
CA SER A 34 -38.72 -29.77 -30.68
C SER A 34 -37.38 -30.46 -30.44
N LEU A 35 -36.53 -29.94 -29.53
CA LEU A 35 -35.27 -30.59 -29.16
C LEU A 35 -35.48 -31.88 -28.33
N ILE A 36 -36.54 -31.92 -27.51
CA ILE A 36 -36.99 -33.12 -26.78
C ILE A 36 -37.55 -34.16 -27.77
N GLU A 37 -38.39 -33.74 -28.71
CA GLU A 37 -39.01 -34.61 -29.72
C GLU A 37 -37.99 -35.29 -30.63
N LYS A 38 -36.88 -34.63 -30.94
CA LYS A 38 -35.76 -35.25 -31.70
C LYS A 38 -34.86 -36.17 -30.86
N GLN A 39 -35.12 -36.37 -29.56
CA GLN A 39 -34.37 -37.22 -28.61
C GLN A 39 -32.87 -36.87 -28.42
N ILE A 40 -32.43 -35.68 -28.82
CA ILE A 40 -31.01 -35.29 -28.81
C ILE A 40 -30.54 -34.88 -27.40
N LEU A 41 -31.45 -34.34 -26.58
CA LEU A 41 -31.14 -33.78 -25.26
C LEU A 41 -30.66 -34.83 -24.23
N CYS A 42 -31.08 -36.09 -24.38
CA CYS A 42 -30.88 -37.12 -23.36
C CYS A 42 -29.43 -37.66 -23.27
N GLN A 43 -28.54 -37.26 -24.19
CA GLN A 43 -27.16 -37.76 -24.27
C GLN A 43 -26.11 -36.78 -23.72
N PHE A 44 -26.48 -35.54 -23.42
CA PHE A 44 -25.54 -34.48 -23.05
C PHE A 44 -25.80 -33.95 -21.64
N ARG A 45 -24.75 -33.48 -20.98
CA ARG A 45 -24.86 -32.93 -19.63
C ARG A 45 -25.69 -31.65 -19.65
N LEU A 46 -26.46 -31.47 -18.59
CA LEU A 46 -27.33 -30.33 -18.26
C LEU A 46 -26.58 -28.99 -18.05
N GLU A 47 -25.38 -28.88 -18.57
CA GLU A 47 -24.52 -27.69 -18.51
C GLU A 47 -24.23 -27.25 -19.95
N ILE A 48 -23.96 -28.21 -20.83
CA ILE A 48 -23.80 -28.00 -22.27
C ILE A 48 -25.12 -27.52 -22.86
N LEU A 49 -26.22 -28.12 -22.43
CA LEU A 49 -27.55 -27.69 -22.85
C LEU A 49 -27.79 -26.25 -22.42
N ASN A 50 -27.47 -25.91 -21.17
CA ASN A 50 -27.58 -24.57 -20.56
C ASN A 50 -26.92 -23.54 -21.45
N ASP A 51 -25.67 -23.83 -21.79
CA ASP A 51 -24.85 -22.99 -22.64
C ASP A 51 -25.43 -22.86 -24.06
N VAL A 52 -25.86 -23.98 -24.66
CA VAL A 52 -26.38 -24.00 -26.05
C VAL A 52 -27.40 -22.93 -26.23
N LEU A 53 -28.29 -22.79 -25.26
CA LEU A 53 -29.46 -22.01 -25.53
C LEU A 53 -29.46 -20.63 -24.90
N LEU A 54 -28.70 -20.39 -23.83
CA LEU A 54 -28.13 -19.07 -23.53
C LEU A 54 -27.54 -18.41 -24.79
N MET A 55 -26.80 -19.16 -25.63
CA MET A 55 -26.32 -18.67 -26.92
C MET A 55 -27.43 -18.42 -27.95
N LEU A 56 -28.46 -19.27 -28.04
CA LEU A 56 -29.62 -19.05 -28.93
C LEU A 56 -30.38 -17.78 -28.59
N ILE A 57 -30.46 -17.44 -27.30
CA ILE A 57 -31.25 -16.31 -26.81
C ILE A 57 -30.52 -15.01 -27.07
N GLU A 58 -29.21 -15.03 -26.89
CA GLU A 58 -28.36 -13.87 -27.16
C GLU A 58 -28.03 -13.70 -28.64
N SER A 59 -28.06 -14.76 -29.45
CA SER A 59 -27.87 -14.68 -30.91
C SER A 59 -29.17 -14.28 -31.65
N ASN A 60 -29.12 -13.97 -32.95
CA ASN A 60 -30.30 -13.49 -33.68
C ASN A 60 -31.29 -14.65 -33.93
N GLN A 61 -32.38 -14.71 -33.15
CA GLN A 61 -33.20 -15.91 -32.94
C GLN A 61 -33.71 -16.60 -34.21
N ILE A 62 -34.02 -15.87 -35.29
CA ILE A 62 -34.54 -16.46 -36.55
C ILE A 62 -33.48 -17.30 -37.27
N LYS A 63 -32.24 -16.77 -37.42
CA LYS A 63 -31.15 -17.50 -38.09
C LYS A 63 -30.64 -18.67 -37.26
N ALA A 64 -30.68 -18.53 -35.93
CA ALA A 64 -30.31 -19.58 -35.01
C ALA A 64 -31.34 -20.73 -35.05
N TRP A 65 -32.64 -20.40 -35.17
CA TRP A 65 -33.73 -21.36 -35.41
C TRP A 65 -33.53 -22.15 -36.71
N ASP A 66 -33.15 -21.49 -37.80
CA ASP A 66 -32.89 -22.16 -39.08
C ASP A 66 -31.73 -23.16 -38.99
N ILE A 67 -30.67 -22.85 -38.22
CA ILE A 67 -29.52 -23.75 -37.99
C ILE A 67 -29.96 -25.00 -37.20
N VAL A 68 -30.70 -24.81 -36.12
CA VAL A 68 -31.21 -25.92 -35.28
C VAL A 68 -32.22 -26.79 -36.04
N MET A 69 -33.00 -26.20 -36.95
CA MET A 69 -34.00 -26.94 -37.74
C MET A 69 -33.42 -27.62 -38.98
N LYS A 70 -32.34 -27.11 -39.57
CA LYS A 70 -31.74 -27.66 -40.80
C LYS A 70 -31.05 -29.00 -40.59
N ASP A 71 -30.37 -29.18 -39.45
CA ASP A 71 -29.42 -30.27 -39.29
C ASP A 71 -29.70 -31.16 -38.07
N CYS A 72 -29.54 -32.47 -38.23
CA CYS A 72 -29.83 -33.45 -37.18
C CYS A 72 -28.61 -33.75 -36.28
N ASN A 73 -27.43 -33.19 -36.56
CA ASN A 73 -26.20 -33.45 -35.79
C ASN A 73 -25.88 -32.30 -34.81
N PHE A 74 -26.11 -32.56 -33.52
CA PHE A 74 -25.98 -31.59 -32.44
C PHE A 74 -24.60 -30.97 -32.29
N GLN A 75 -23.51 -31.70 -32.55
CA GLN A 75 -22.14 -31.16 -32.44
C GLN A 75 -21.84 -30.11 -33.51
N ILE A 76 -22.31 -30.34 -34.74
CA ILE A 76 -22.13 -29.40 -35.84
C ILE A 76 -22.99 -28.16 -35.58
N CYS A 77 -24.26 -28.36 -35.18
CA CYS A 77 -25.14 -27.26 -34.78
C CYS A 77 -24.53 -26.42 -33.64
N LEU A 78 -23.93 -27.06 -32.61
CA LEU A 78 -23.30 -26.35 -31.50
C LEU A 78 -22.13 -25.46 -31.94
N ILE A 79 -21.28 -25.97 -32.83
CA ILE A 79 -20.12 -25.24 -33.35
C ILE A 79 -20.60 -24.03 -34.16
N GLU A 80 -21.56 -24.22 -35.05
CA GLU A 80 -22.11 -23.13 -35.87
C GLU A 80 -22.84 -22.08 -35.00
N LEU A 81 -23.54 -22.51 -33.96
CA LEU A 81 -24.19 -21.61 -33.01
C LEU A 81 -23.17 -20.80 -32.20
N ARG A 82 -22.07 -21.41 -31.74
CA ARG A 82 -20.98 -20.72 -31.04
C ARG A 82 -20.31 -19.68 -31.92
N GLU A 83 -20.02 -20.01 -33.18
CA GLU A 83 -19.45 -19.06 -34.14
C GLU A 83 -20.40 -17.90 -34.42
N LEU A 84 -21.69 -18.18 -34.57
CA LEU A 84 -22.71 -17.14 -34.80
C LEU A 84 -22.89 -16.23 -33.58
N TRP A 85 -22.81 -16.78 -32.37
CA TRP A 85 -22.86 -16.04 -31.12
C TRP A 85 -21.63 -15.14 -30.94
N LEU A 86 -20.41 -15.68 -31.08
CA LEU A 86 -19.16 -14.91 -31.00
C LEU A 86 -19.13 -13.76 -32.01
N LYS A 87 -19.55 -14.04 -33.25
CA LYS A 87 -19.65 -13.04 -34.32
C LYS A 87 -20.56 -11.88 -33.94
N LYS A 88 -21.63 -12.13 -33.18
CA LYS A 88 -22.54 -11.09 -32.71
C LYS A 88 -21.94 -10.30 -31.55
N GLN A 89 -21.32 -10.99 -30.59
CA GLN A 89 -20.71 -10.35 -29.41
C GLN A 89 -19.54 -9.44 -29.81
N LEU A 90 -18.59 -9.93 -30.59
CA LEU A 90 -17.44 -9.12 -31.02
C LEU A 90 -17.86 -7.92 -31.87
N LYS A 91 -18.92 -8.08 -32.67
CA LYS A 91 -19.50 -6.98 -33.46
C LYS A 91 -20.19 -5.93 -32.58
N GLN A 92 -20.73 -6.30 -31.42
CA GLN A 92 -21.35 -5.36 -30.48
C GLN A 92 -20.31 -4.42 -29.84
N PHE A 93 -19.06 -4.84 -29.78
CA PHE A 93 -17.93 -4.04 -29.30
C PHE A 93 -17.08 -3.45 -30.44
N ASP A 94 -17.60 -3.40 -31.68
CA ASP A 94 -16.92 -2.85 -32.87
C ASP A 94 -15.56 -3.48 -33.24
N ILE A 95 -15.29 -4.72 -32.79
CA ILE A 95 -14.05 -5.45 -33.11
C ILE A 95 -14.14 -6.05 -34.51
N ALA A 96 -13.17 -5.76 -35.39
CA ALA A 96 -13.08 -6.34 -36.73
C ALA A 96 -12.42 -7.73 -36.72
N PHE A 97 -12.94 -8.67 -37.51
CA PHE A 97 -12.45 -10.05 -37.52
C PHE A 97 -12.68 -10.79 -38.86
N HIS A 98 -11.79 -11.73 -39.16
CA HIS A 98 -11.95 -12.69 -40.25
C HIS A 98 -12.55 -14.02 -39.77
N ILE A 99 -13.17 -14.78 -40.69
CA ILE A 99 -13.86 -16.04 -40.37
C ILE A 99 -12.91 -17.10 -39.79
N GLU A 100 -11.65 -17.12 -40.20
CA GLU A 100 -10.66 -18.07 -39.68
C GLU A 100 -10.24 -17.75 -38.24
N GLN A 101 -10.12 -16.47 -37.88
CA GLN A 101 -9.82 -16.03 -36.50
C GLN A 101 -10.95 -16.37 -35.53
N LEU A 102 -12.21 -16.23 -35.98
CA LEU A 102 -13.37 -16.68 -35.21
C LEU A 102 -13.33 -18.20 -34.93
N ARG A 103 -12.88 -18.99 -35.91
CA ARG A 103 -12.74 -20.44 -35.78
C ARG A 103 -11.64 -20.84 -34.80
N GLU A 104 -10.52 -20.12 -34.79
CA GLU A 104 -9.47 -20.34 -33.78
C GLU A 104 -9.95 -20.00 -32.37
N LEU A 105 -10.62 -18.86 -32.19
CA LEU A 105 -11.17 -18.47 -30.89
C LEU A 105 -12.20 -19.49 -30.38
N ASN A 106 -12.98 -20.08 -31.28
CA ASN A 106 -13.97 -21.13 -30.96
C ASN A 106 -13.35 -22.38 -30.32
N GLN A 107 -12.08 -22.67 -30.56
CA GLN A 107 -11.40 -23.84 -29.97
C GLN A 107 -11.13 -23.68 -28.46
N TYR A 108 -11.17 -22.45 -27.95
CA TYR A 108 -10.87 -22.12 -26.55
C TYR A 108 -12.12 -21.82 -25.70
N LEU A 109 -13.31 -22.11 -26.25
CA LEU A 109 -14.62 -22.02 -25.60
C LEU A 109 -15.05 -23.17 -24.65
N PRO A 110 -14.20 -24.10 -24.16
CA PRO A 110 -14.61 -25.00 -23.07
C PRO A 110 -14.88 -24.31 -21.72
N TYR A 111 -14.49 -23.04 -21.55
CA TYR A 111 -14.78 -22.26 -20.35
C TYR A 111 -16.24 -21.75 -20.36
N ARG A 112 -16.86 -21.59 -19.18
CA ARG A 112 -18.27 -21.16 -19.07
C ARG A 112 -18.54 -19.82 -19.78
N ILE A 113 -19.65 -19.73 -20.51
CA ILE A 113 -20.01 -18.57 -21.35
C ILE A 113 -20.05 -17.26 -20.55
N SER A 114 -20.58 -17.30 -19.33
CA SER A 114 -20.65 -16.13 -18.44
C SER A 114 -19.27 -15.55 -18.10
N ILE A 115 -18.23 -16.39 -18.07
CA ILE A 115 -16.85 -15.97 -17.80
C ILE A 115 -16.25 -15.31 -19.05
N ILE A 116 -16.51 -15.86 -20.24
CA ILE A 116 -16.04 -15.29 -21.51
C ILE A 116 -16.69 -13.93 -21.76
N ASN A 117 -18.01 -13.82 -21.53
CA ASN A 117 -18.71 -12.53 -21.58
C ASN A 117 -18.16 -11.53 -20.57
N PHE A 118 -17.84 -11.98 -19.35
CA PHE A 118 -17.21 -11.10 -18.35
C PHE A 118 -15.85 -10.58 -18.83
N VAL A 119 -15.02 -11.42 -19.47
CA VAL A 119 -13.73 -11.00 -20.04
C VAL A 119 -13.93 -10.02 -21.20
N LEU A 120 -14.83 -10.30 -22.14
CA LEU A 120 -15.12 -9.41 -23.28
C LEU A 120 -15.67 -8.04 -22.83
N CYS A 121 -16.54 -8.02 -21.81
CA CYS A 121 -17.12 -6.78 -21.26
C CYS A 121 -16.14 -5.94 -20.42
N GLN A 122 -15.11 -6.55 -19.83
CA GLN A 122 -14.12 -5.84 -18.98
C GLN A 122 -12.92 -5.30 -19.75
N LEU A 123 -12.81 -5.62 -21.05
CA LEU A 123 -11.81 -5.04 -21.94
C LEU A 123 -12.25 -3.62 -22.30
N ILE A 124 -11.83 -2.66 -21.47
CA ILE A 124 -12.03 -1.23 -21.70
C ILE A 124 -10.88 -0.73 -22.58
N GLU A 125 -11.24 -0.33 -23.80
CA GLU A 125 -10.45 0.18 -24.96
C GLU A 125 -9.96 -0.89 -25.96
N ASP A 126 -10.76 -1.08 -27.03
CA ASP A 126 -10.54 -1.75 -28.32
C ASP A 126 -9.36 -2.75 -28.46
N PRO A 127 -9.49 -3.98 -27.92
CA PRO A 127 -8.57 -5.06 -28.26
C PRO A 127 -8.90 -5.68 -29.63
N ASN A 128 -7.88 -6.01 -30.42
CA ASN A 128 -8.06 -6.78 -31.66
C ASN A 128 -8.22 -8.29 -31.36
N ILE A 129 -8.84 -9.05 -32.28
CA ILE A 129 -9.13 -10.48 -32.07
C ILE A 129 -7.88 -11.37 -31.93
N ASP A 130 -6.74 -11.01 -32.52
CA ASP A 130 -5.47 -11.73 -32.41
C ASP A 130 -4.87 -11.60 -31.00
N GLU A 131 -5.02 -10.44 -30.36
CA GLU A 131 -4.59 -10.25 -28.96
C GLU A 131 -5.41 -11.13 -28.00
N LEU A 132 -6.72 -11.24 -28.26
CA LEU A 132 -7.60 -12.16 -27.53
C LEU A 132 -7.17 -13.62 -27.70
N ILE A 133 -6.88 -14.05 -28.94
CA ILE A 133 -6.42 -15.42 -29.24
C ILE A 133 -5.09 -15.70 -28.52
N GLN A 134 -4.11 -14.78 -28.60
CA GLN A 134 -2.83 -14.93 -27.92
C GLN A 134 -2.97 -15.01 -26.40
N PHE A 135 -3.87 -14.23 -25.80
CA PHE A 135 -4.16 -14.32 -24.38
C PHE A 135 -4.68 -15.70 -23.97
N PHE A 136 -5.67 -16.25 -24.70
CA PHE A 136 -6.22 -17.56 -24.40
C PHE A 136 -5.22 -18.69 -24.64
N ILE A 137 -4.37 -18.60 -25.67
CA ILE A 137 -3.27 -19.56 -25.91
C ILE A 137 -2.28 -19.58 -24.75
N GLN A 138 -1.87 -18.41 -24.25
CA GLN A 138 -0.94 -18.32 -23.12
C GLN A 138 -1.55 -18.90 -21.84
N LEU A 139 -2.83 -18.62 -21.58
CA LEU A 139 -3.54 -19.18 -20.43
C LEU A 139 -3.70 -20.70 -20.53
N PHE A 140 -3.97 -21.21 -21.74
CA PHE A 140 -4.16 -22.64 -21.97
C PHE A 140 -2.87 -23.43 -21.73
N ASN A 141 -1.72 -22.90 -22.18
CA ASN A 141 -0.40 -23.51 -22.04
C ASN A 141 0.18 -23.43 -20.61
N CYS A 142 -0.46 -22.72 -19.69
CA CYS A 142 -0.06 -22.73 -18.28
C CYS A 142 -0.42 -24.07 -17.61
N SER A 143 0.46 -24.57 -16.75
CA SER A 143 0.33 -25.84 -16.00
C SER A 143 -0.67 -25.81 -14.83
N LEU A 144 -1.64 -24.89 -14.87
CA LEU A 144 -2.72 -24.77 -13.88
C LEU A 144 -3.88 -25.71 -14.20
N THR A 145 -4.60 -26.16 -13.16
CA THR A 145 -5.85 -26.93 -13.33
C THR A 145 -6.98 -26.05 -13.87
N ILE A 146 -7.99 -26.66 -14.51
CA ILE A 146 -9.13 -25.94 -15.13
C ILE A 146 -9.88 -25.10 -14.09
N GLU A 147 -10.15 -25.65 -12.90
CA GLU A 147 -10.83 -24.94 -11.81
C GLU A 147 -10.02 -23.74 -11.29
N SER A 148 -8.69 -23.85 -11.27
CA SER A 148 -7.80 -22.75 -10.87
C SER A 148 -7.74 -21.64 -11.93
N LYS A 149 -7.83 -22.00 -13.22
CA LYS A 149 -7.92 -21.06 -14.33
C LYS A 149 -9.24 -20.29 -14.29
N GLU A 150 -10.36 -20.97 -14.02
CA GLU A 150 -11.67 -20.34 -13.87
C GLU A 150 -11.76 -19.45 -12.62
N TYR A 151 -11.19 -19.88 -11.49
CA TYR A 151 -11.07 -19.07 -10.27
C TYR A 151 -10.22 -17.81 -10.51
N PHE A 152 -9.13 -17.93 -11.29
CA PHE A 152 -8.28 -16.81 -11.67
C PHE A 152 -9.04 -15.78 -12.53
N LEU A 153 -9.81 -16.25 -13.52
CA LEU A 153 -10.63 -15.39 -14.38
C LEU A 153 -11.78 -14.71 -13.63
N THR A 154 -12.33 -15.35 -12.59
CA THR A 154 -13.49 -14.83 -11.85
C THR A 154 -13.14 -13.92 -10.67
N ASN A 155 -12.04 -14.16 -9.94
CA ASN A 155 -11.69 -13.40 -8.73
C ASN A 155 -10.57 -12.36 -8.88
N LYS A 156 -9.83 -12.34 -10.00
CA LYS A 156 -8.75 -11.35 -10.23
C LYS A 156 -8.93 -10.44 -11.45
N ILE A 157 -10.03 -10.59 -12.20
CA ILE A 157 -10.32 -9.73 -13.37
C ILE A 157 -11.27 -8.56 -13.02
N SER A 158 -11.92 -8.54 -11.84
CA SER A 158 -12.66 -7.36 -11.37
C SER A 158 -11.70 -6.25 -10.90
N ASN A 159 -11.13 -5.58 -11.90
CA ASN A 159 -10.29 -4.37 -11.98
C ASN A 159 -8.89 -4.63 -12.58
N LYS A 160 -8.87 -4.60 -13.92
CA LYS A 160 -7.73 -4.24 -14.79
C LYS A 160 -6.46 -5.10 -14.64
N ILE A 161 -6.50 -6.36 -15.08
CA ILE A 161 -5.25 -7.07 -15.40
C ILE A 161 -4.69 -6.49 -16.71
N ASN A 162 -3.71 -5.61 -16.55
CA ASN A 162 -2.74 -5.27 -17.58
C ASN A 162 -2.01 -6.57 -17.99
N LEU A 163 -2.08 -6.97 -19.27
CA LEU A 163 -1.39 -8.16 -19.81
C LEU A 163 0.13 -8.17 -19.49
N LYS A 164 0.72 -7.00 -19.27
CA LYS A 164 2.09 -6.81 -18.77
C LYS A 164 2.29 -7.35 -17.34
N ASN A 165 1.27 -7.26 -16.48
CA ASN A 165 1.26 -7.78 -15.10
C ASN A 165 1.06 -9.30 -15.01
N LEU A 166 0.49 -9.96 -16.03
CA LEU A 166 0.41 -11.42 -16.09
C LEU A 166 1.77 -12.02 -16.49
N LYS A 167 2.40 -11.45 -17.53
CA LYS A 167 3.76 -11.79 -17.94
C LYS A 167 4.76 -11.57 -16.79
N LEU A 168 4.58 -10.48 -16.04
CA LEU A 168 5.25 -10.27 -14.75
C LEU A 168 5.08 -11.44 -13.81
N LYS A 169 3.86 -11.72 -13.34
CA LYS A 169 3.65 -12.70 -12.26
C LYS A 169 4.20 -14.07 -12.63
N LEU A 170 4.09 -14.46 -13.90
CA LEU A 170 4.72 -15.68 -14.42
C LEU A 170 6.25 -15.60 -14.37
N ASN A 171 6.84 -14.47 -14.77
CA ASN A 171 8.28 -14.21 -14.63
C ASN A 171 8.74 -14.13 -13.16
N GLU A 172 7.96 -13.53 -12.26
CA GLU A 172 8.24 -13.43 -10.82
C GLU A 172 8.31 -14.82 -10.18
N GLN A 173 7.34 -15.68 -10.49
CA GLN A 173 7.30 -17.08 -10.03
C GLN A 173 8.42 -17.91 -10.66
N PHE A 174 8.78 -17.66 -11.93
CA PHE A 174 9.88 -18.37 -12.57
C PHE A 174 11.25 -17.98 -12.00
N ILE A 175 11.47 -16.69 -11.69
CA ILE A 175 12.65 -16.20 -10.98
C ILE A 175 12.70 -16.80 -9.57
N GLU A 176 11.58 -16.87 -8.86
CA GLU A 176 11.47 -17.50 -7.54
C GLU A 176 11.89 -18.98 -7.58
N ILE A 177 11.48 -19.72 -8.61
CA ILE A 177 11.89 -21.10 -8.86
C ILE A 177 13.39 -21.20 -9.18
N LEU A 178 13.93 -20.27 -9.97
CA LEU A 178 15.37 -20.23 -10.30
C LEU A 178 16.24 -19.93 -9.08
N LEU A 179 15.82 -19.00 -8.22
CA LEU A 179 16.50 -18.69 -6.97
C LEU A 179 16.38 -19.85 -5.97
N SER A 180 15.19 -20.42 -5.79
CA SER A 180 14.98 -21.54 -4.85
C SER A 180 15.77 -22.81 -5.23
N LYS A 181 16.02 -23.07 -6.53
CA LYS A 181 16.88 -24.19 -6.97
C LYS A 181 18.34 -24.08 -6.50
N LYS A 182 18.86 -22.87 -6.23
CA LYS A 182 20.16 -22.68 -5.57
C LYS A 182 20.06 -22.60 -4.03
N PHE A 183 18.84 -22.51 -3.46
CA PHE A 183 18.61 -22.29 -2.02
C PHE A 183 17.47 -23.19 -1.47
N PRO A 184 17.73 -24.49 -1.19
CA PRO A 184 16.70 -25.46 -0.84
C PRO A 184 15.95 -25.19 0.49
N SER A 185 16.55 -24.44 1.42
CA SER A 185 16.00 -24.22 2.77
C SER A 185 15.09 -22.99 2.90
N TYR A 186 14.91 -22.20 1.85
CA TYR A 186 14.23 -20.90 1.90
C TYR A 186 12.85 -20.88 1.21
N ALA A 187 12.56 -21.83 0.33
CA ALA A 187 11.28 -21.92 -0.39
C ALA A 187 10.07 -22.06 0.55
N GLN A 188 10.26 -22.67 1.72
CA GLN A 188 9.22 -22.83 2.74
C GLN A 188 8.85 -21.50 3.41
N TYR A 189 9.78 -20.55 3.51
CA TYR A 189 9.56 -19.21 4.11
C TYR A 189 8.88 -18.20 3.16
N PHE A 190 8.97 -18.39 1.84
CA PHE A 190 8.36 -17.48 0.87
C PHE A 190 6.83 -17.68 0.80
N HIS A 191 6.36 -18.93 0.89
CA HIS A 191 4.94 -19.27 0.92
C HIS A 191 4.19 -18.65 2.10
N ASP A 192 4.81 -18.58 3.28
CA ASP A 192 4.18 -18.06 4.49
C ASP A 192 4.15 -16.51 4.55
N SER A 193 4.87 -15.82 3.66
CA SER A 193 5.07 -14.36 3.73
C SER A 193 4.10 -13.50 2.92
N GLN A 194 3.17 -14.10 2.16
CA GLN A 194 2.20 -13.34 1.36
C GLN A 194 1.04 -12.71 2.17
N ASN A 195 0.99 -12.92 3.50
CA ASN A 195 -0.07 -12.38 4.38
C ASN A 195 0.36 -11.24 5.31
N TYR A 196 1.53 -10.60 5.10
CA TYR A 196 1.98 -9.52 5.99
C TYR A 196 2.31 -8.21 5.23
N HIS A 197 1.40 -7.24 5.30
CA HIS A 197 1.71 -5.83 5.03
C HIS A 197 2.53 -5.24 6.18
N PHE A 198 3.70 -4.66 5.92
CA PHE A 198 4.48 -3.92 6.92
C PHE A 198 4.69 -2.44 6.52
N ARG A 199 4.09 -1.55 7.32
CA ARG A 199 4.77 -0.35 7.84
C ARG A 199 5.55 -0.81 9.08
N ARG A 200 6.82 -0.40 9.23
CA ARG A 200 7.70 -0.83 10.33
C ARG A 200 7.26 -0.24 11.68
N LYS A 201 6.28 -0.85 12.34
CA LYS A 201 6.09 -0.79 13.80
C LYS A 201 7.08 -1.77 14.43
N LYS A 202 7.72 -1.39 15.56
CA LYS A 202 8.48 -2.35 16.38
C LYS A 202 7.57 -3.54 16.70
N THR A 203 8.04 -4.77 16.48
CA THR A 203 7.22 -5.96 16.74
C THR A 203 6.94 -6.10 18.24
N SER A 204 5.86 -6.78 18.63
CA SER A 204 5.55 -7.07 20.04
C SER A 204 6.73 -7.77 20.74
N VAL A 205 7.46 -8.61 20.01
CA VAL A 205 8.68 -9.29 20.45
C VAL A 205 9.81 -8.29 20.75
N GLU A 206 10.08 -7.33 19.85
CA GLU A 206 11.08 -6.27 20.07
C GLU A 206 10.70 -5.36 21.25
N GLN A 207 9.42 -5.07 21.41
CA GLN A 207 8.92 -4.31 22.56
C GLN A 207 9.12 -5.10 23.86
N ASN A 208 8.74 -6.38 23.91
CA ASN A 208 8.90 -7.22 25.10
C ASN A 208 10.37 -7.52 25.48
N ALA A 209 11.29 -7.51 24.51
CA ALA A 209 12.71 -7.77 24.73
C ALA A 209 13.50 -6.53 25.18
N TYR A 210 13.11 -5.32 24.75
CA TYR A 210 13.88 -4.09 24.97
C TYR A 210 13.22 -3.07 25.90
N ASN A 211 11.94 -3.20 26.26
CA ASN A 211 11.26 -2.20 27.10
C ASN A 211 11.54 -2.45 28.59
N GLN A 212 12.30 -1.53 29.22
CA GLN A 212 12.59 -1.54 30.67
C GLN A 212 11.57 -0.71 31.48
N ALA A 213 10.69 0.06 30.83
CA ALA A 213 9.92 1.12 31.50
C ALA A 213 8.39 0.90 31.55
N GLU A 214 7.82 0.05 30.67
CA GLU A 214 6.37 -0.17 30.63
C GLU A 214 6.03 -1.56 31.19
N THR A 215 5.53 -1.60 32.42
CA THR A 215 5.01 -2.81 33.10
C THR A 215 3.71 -3.35 32.49
N THR A 216 3.25 -2.78 31.38
CA THR A 216 1.90 -2.99 30.82
C THR A 216 1.87 -3.92 29.61
N TYR A 217 3.00 -4.51 29.19
CA TYR A 217 3.09 -5.28 27.94
C TYR A 217 3.15 -6.80 28.16
N TRP A 218 2.31 -7.56 27.43
CA TRP A 218 2.13 -9.02 27.59
C TRP A 218 2.74 -9.81 26.43
N TYR A 219 3.11 -11.08 26.67
CA TYR A 219 3.50 -12.00 25.60
C TYR A 219 2.27 -12.52 24.84
N LYS A 220 2.25 -12.35 23.52
CA LYS A 220 1.27 -12.96 22.62
C LYS A 220 1.66 -14.40 22.27
N ALA A 221 0.70 -15.17 21.75
CA ALA A 221 0.97 -16.55 21.30
C ALA A 221 2.08 -16.60 20.25
N GLU A 222 2.11 -15.62 19.35
CA GLU A 222 3.16 -15.42 18.35
C GLU A 222 4.54 -15.20 19.00
N ASP A 223 4.61 -14.39 20.06
CA ASP A 223 5.85 -14.10 20.78
C ASP A 223 6.41 -15.37 21.46
N ILE A 224 5.53 -16.15 22.12
CA ILE A 224 5.89 -17.44 22.74
C ILE A 224 6.33 -18.45 21.69
N ALA A 225 5.67 -18.50 20.54
CA ALA A 225 6.02 -19.42 19.45
C ALA A 225 7.42 -19.13 18.89
N ILE A 226 7.73 -17.86 18.58
CA ILE A 226 9.03 -17.47 18.03
C ILE A 226 10.17 -17.78 19.01
N ILE A 227 10.01 -17.40 20.29
CA ILE A 227 11.07 -17.57 21.29
C ILE A 227 11.25 -19.06 21.62
N SER A 228 10.16 -19.83 21.76
CA SER A 228 10.24 -21.26 22.01
C SER A 228 10.93 -22.00 20.86
N MET A 229 10.68 -21.64 19.60
CA MET A 229 11.29 -22.30 18.45
C MET A 229 12.82 -22.18 18.43
N GLU A 230 13.38 -21.01 18.69
CA GLU A 230 14.84 -20.89 18.75
C GLU A 230 15.42 -21.45 20.05
N TRP A 231 14.79 -21.16 21.18
CA TRP A 231 15.38 -21.51 22.46
C TRP A 231 15.27 -23.00 22.82
N MET A 232 14.34 -23.69 22.16
CA MET A 232 14.14 -25.13 22.27
C MET A 232 14.72 -25.91 21.09
N LYS A 233 15.50 -25.24 20.21
CA LYS A 233 16.01 -25.84 18.97
C LYS A 233 16.82 -27.12 19.19
N GLU A 234 17.58 -27.15 20.28
CA GLU A 234 18.38 -28.31 20.72
C GLU A 234 17.54 -29.53 21.13
N PHE A 235 16.24 -29.34 21.39
CA PHE A 235 15.32 -30.40 21.78
C PHE A 235 14.46 -30.91 20.62
N TYR A 236 14.45 -30.26 19.45
CA TYR A 236 13.74 -30.79 18.28
C TYR A 236 14.43 -32.07 17.77
N GLY A 237 13.63 -33.11 17.55
CA GLY A 237 14.12 -34.45 17.17
C GLY A 237 14.39 -35.39 18.35
N THR A 238 14.17 -34.95 19.60
CA THR A 238 14.18 -35.82 20.79
C THR A 238 12.85 -36.61 20.94
N ASN A 239 12.76 -37.54 21.91
CA ASN A 239 11.59 -38.42 22.08
C ASN A 239 10.30 -37.73 22.58
N PHE A 240 10.27 -36.39 22.68
CA PHE A 240 9.08 -35.63 23.06
C PHE A 240 8.73 -34.56 22.02
N ARG A 241 7.46 -34.15 22.02
CA ARG A 241 6.88 -33.11 21.16
C ARG A 241 6.76 -31.82 21.96
N ILE A 242 7.07 -30.68 21.33
CA ILE A 242 6.77 -29.35 21.86
C ILE A 242 5.74 -28.74 20.90
N THR A 243 4.56 -28.40 21.39
CA THR A 243 3.51 -27.83 20.55
C THR A 243 3.76 -26.35 20.29
N GLN A 244 3.06 -25.80 19.30
CA GLN A 244 2.90 -24.35 19.21
C GLN A 244 2.14 -23.82 20.43
N ALA A 245 2.26 -22.51 20.68
CA ALA A 245 1.55 -21.82 21.76
C ALA A 245 0.04 -21.85 21.50
N LEU A 246 -0.73 -22.37 22.47
CA LEU A 246 -2.16 -22.60 22.34
C LEU A 246 -2.97 -21.53 23.09
N GLY A 247 -3.87 -20.87 22.36
CA GLY A 247 -4.85 -19.89 22.89
C GLY A 247 -4.66 -18.47 22.33
N LYS A 248 -5.76 -17.87 21.85
CA LYS A 248 -5.85 -16.44 21.46
C LYS A 248 -6.39 -15.60 22.60
N GLN A 249 -6.11 -14.28 22.60
CA GLN A 249 -6.55 -13.35 23.65
C GLN A 249 -8.08 -13.32 23.86
N GLU A 250 -8.87 -13.80 22.89
CA GLU A 250 -10.34 -13.77 22.89
C GLU A 250 -11.00 -15.16 23.01
N ASP A 251 -10.24 -16.26 22.90
CA ASP A 251 -10.78 -17.62 22.92
C ASP A 251 -10.95 -18.13 24.36
N ARG A 252 -12.20 -18.28 24.81
CA ARG A 252 -12.53 -18.76 26.17
C ARG A 252 -12.74 -20.28 26.30
N ASN A 253 -12.68 -21.06 25.22
CA ASN A 253 -13.04 -22.48 25.26
C ASN A 253 -11.80 -23.40 25.25
N LEU A 254 -11.31 -23.74 26.43
CA LEU A 254 -10.12 -24.60 26.63
C LEU A 254 -10.27 -26.00 26.03
N SER A 255 -11.49 -26.55 26.01
CA SER A 255 -11.75 -27.89 25.46
C SER A 255 -11.48 -27.96 23.96
N ARG A 256 -11.82 -26.90 23.21
CA ARG A 256 -11.56 -26.80 21.77
C ARG A 256 -10.08 -26.62 21.48
N ILE A 257 -9.40 -25.78 22.28
CA ILE A 257 -7.98 -25.47 22.13
C ILE A 257 -7.10 -26.71 22.31
N LEU A 258 -7.43 -27.59 23.25
CA LEU A 258 -6.66 -28.81 23.53
C LEU A 258 -7.04 -29.99 22.63
N CYS A 259 -8.15 -29.94 21.90
CA CYS A 259 -8.70 -31.08 21.17
C CYS A 259 -7.72 -31.68 20.15
N ASP A 260 -7.09 -30.85 19.32
CA ASP A 260 -6.17 -31.31 18.27
C ASP A 260 -4.92 -31.97 18.86
N VAL A 261 -4.35 -31.34 19.91
CA VAL A 261 -3.15 -31.86 20.59
C VAL A 261 -3.44 -33.16 21.33
N LEU A 262 -4.61 -33.27 21.98
CA LEU A 262 -5.01 -34.50 22.66
C LEU A 262 -5.28 -35.64 21.67
N THR A 263 -5.84 -35.31 20.50
CA THR A 263 -6.06 -36.30 19.43
C THR A 263 -4.73 -36.86 18.92
N GLU A 264 -3.75 -35.98 18.69
CA GLU A 264 -2.40 -36.40 18.26
C GLU A 264 -1.68 -37.21 19.35
N TYR A 265 -1.75 -36.77 20.61
CA TYR A 265 -1.15 -37.48 21.75
C TYR A 265 -1.74 -38.87 21.98
N LYS A 266 -3.05 -39.07 21.74
CA LYS A 266 -3.69 -40.39 21.83
C LYS A 266 -3.20 -41.37 20.77
N GLN A 267 -2.74 -40.87 19.61
CA GLN A 267 -2.29 -41.72 18.51
C GLN A 267 -0.89 -42.30 18.75
N ASP A 268 0.01 -41.53 19.35
CA ASP A 268 1.42 -41.90 19.46
C ASP A 268 1.96 -42.00 20.90
N HIS A 269 1.20 -41.54 21.90
CA HIS A 269 1.60 -41.45 23.31
C HIS A 269 2.95 -40.74 23.53
N ARG A 270 3.37 -39.91 22.57
CA ARG A 270 4.65 -39.21 22.63
C ARG A 270 4.55 -38.11 23.69
N SER A 271 5.52 -38.07 24.61
CA SER A 271 5.53 -37.04 25.65
C SER A 271 5.41 -35.65 25.01
N THR A 272 4.49 -34.81 25.46
CA THR A 272 4.12 -33.57 24.77
C THR A 272 4.12 -32.39 25.74
N ILE A 273 4.90 -31.34 25.47
CA ILE A 273 4.96 -30.08 26.24
C ILE A 273 4.17 -29.01 25.51
N ILE A 274 3.29 -28.34 26.24
CA ILE A 274 2.25 -27.44 25.75
C ILE A 274 2.36 -26.10 26.49
N PRO A 275 2.69 -25.00 25.80
CA PRO A 275 2.44 -23.65 26.28
C PRO A 275 0.96 -23.32 26.10
N LEU A 276 0.23 -23.07 27.19
CA LEU A 276 -1.22 -22.85 27.15
C LEU A 276 -1.57 -21.50 27.77
N ASN A 277 -2.41 -20.73 27.07
CA ASN A 277 -3.01 -19.50 27.60
C ASN A 277 -4.38 -19.82 28.20
N ILE A 278 -4.57 -19.54 29.50
CA ILE A 278 -5.77 -19.98 30.25
C ILE A 278 -6.77 -18.89 30.57
N ALA A 279 -6.36 -17.61 30.66
CA ALA A 279 -7.27 -16.48 30.87
C ALA A 279 -6.59 -15.14 30.58
N HIS A 280 -7.21 -14.27 29.77
CA HIS A 280 -6.87 -12.83 29.66
C HIS A 280 -5.36 -12.46 29.64
N ASN A 281 -4.53 -13.29 28.98
CA ASN A 281 -3.06 -13.19 28.86
C ASN A 281 -2.20 -13.96 29.89
N HIS A 282 -2.78 -14.92 30.61
CA HIS A 282 -2.05 -15.76 31.56
C HIS A 282 -1.59 -17.08 30.93
N TRP A 283 -0.27 -17.29 30.89
CA TRP A 283 0.40 -18.44 30.26
C TRP A 283 0.89 -19.45 31.30
N VAL A 284 0.62 -20.73 31.04
CA VAL A 284 1.05 -21.85 31.89
C VAL A 284 1.72 -22.93 31.04
N THR A 285 2.50 -23.79 31.70
CA THR A 285 3.17 -24.93 31.05
C THR A 285 2.48 -26.22 31.46
N LEU A 286 2.02 -26.99 30.48
CA LEU A 286 1.45 -28.31 30.65
C LEU A 286 2.34 -29.35 29.94
N ALA A 287 2.61 -30.49 30.57
CA ALA A 287 3.28 -31.62 29.92
C ALA A 287 2.45 -32.90 30.08
N LEU A 288 2.27 -33.65 29.00
CA LEU A 288 1.59 -34.95 28.96
C LEU A 288 2.62 -36.05 28.74
N ILE A 289 2.55 -37.11 29.55
CA ILE A 289 3.53 -38.21 29.54
C ILE A 289 2.77 -39.52 29.72
N TYR A 290 3.09 -40.52 28.92
CA TYR A 290 2.53 -41.86 29.09
C TYR A 290 3.51 -42.79 29.79
N ASN A 291 3.07 -43.44 30.86
CA ASN A 291 3.84 -44.46 31.57
C ASN A 291 3.39 -45.85 31.10
N GLU A 292 4.16 -46.44 30.18
CA GLU A 292 3.86 -47.76 29.59
C GLU A 292 3.76 -48.89 30.62
N LYS A 293 4.52 -48.83 31.73
CA LYS A 293 4.54 -49.91 32.75
C LYS A 293 3.25 -49.99 33.54
N ASN A 294 2.66 -48.83 33.85
CA ASN A 294 1.44 -48.72 34.65
C ASN A 294 0.18 -48.48 33.79
N LYS A 295 0.34 -48.31 32.47
CA LYS A 295 -0.72 -47.85 31.55
C LYS A 295 -1.45 -46.63 32.09
N GLU A 296 -0.67 -45.62 32.44
CA GLU A 296 -1.11 -44.42 33.16
C GLU A 296 -0.68 -43.17 32.38
N ASN A 297 -1.62 -42.24 32.18
CA ASN A 297 -1.32 -40.93 31.61
C ASN A 297 -1.02 -39.94 32.73
N ILE A 298 0.12 -39.26 32.66
CA ILE A 298 0.56 -38.30 33.67
C ILE A 298 0.54 -36.90 33.04
N ALA A 299 -0.18 -35.97 33.67
CA ALA A 299 -0.18 -34.57 33.31
C ALA A 299 0.56 -33.76 34.38
N LEU A 300 1.57 -32.98 33.96
CA LEU A 300 2.33 -32.08 34.82
C LEU A 300 1.94 -30.64 34.50
N TYR A 301 1.35 -29.94 35.46
CA TYR A 301 0.86 -28.57 35.31
C TYR A 301 1.69 -27.59 36.15
N LYS A 302 2.23 -26.55 35.53
CA LYS A 302 2.97 -25.47 36.20
C LYS A 302 2.42 -24.10 35.84
N ASP A 303 1.89 -23.42 36.84
CA ASP A 303 1.57 -21.99 36.85
C ASP A 303 2.64 -21.26 37.67
N SER A 304 3.16 -20.13 37.18
CA SER A 304 4.14 -19.29 37.89
C SER A 304 3.55 -18.58 39.10
N MET A 305 2.24 -18.33 39.14
CA MET A 305 1.54 -17.65 40.24
C MET A 305 1.18 -18.58 41.43
N GLY A 306 1.37 -19.89 41.28
CA GLY A 306 1.21 -20.87 42.35
C GLY A 306 -0.22 -21.36 42.59
N GLU A 307 -0.41 -22.09 43.70
CA GLU A 307 -1.61 -22.92 43.94
C GLU A 307 -2.94 -22.13 44.02
N HIS A 308 -2.90 -20.89 44.52
CA HIS A 308 -4.10 -20.08 44.77
C HIS A 308 -4.58 -19.30 43.53
N HIS A 309 -3.84 -19.34 42.42
CA HIS A 309 -4.19 -18.64 41.18
C HIS A 309 -4.85 -19.58 40.16
N SER A 310 -5.73 -19.04 39.31
CA SER A 310 -6.44 -19.74 38.23
C SER A 310 -7.01 -21.12 38.61
N ILE A 311 -7.64 -21.20 39.78
CA ILE A 311 -8.18 -22.46 40.34
C ILE A 311 -9.26 -23.03 39.41
N VAL A 312 -10.14 -22.18 38.88
CA VAL A 312 -11.25 -22.59 38.02
C VAL A 312 -10.73 -23.20 36.73
N GLU A 313 -9.80 -22.52 36.06
CA GLU A 313 -9.20 -22.94 34.80
C GLU A 313 -8.36 -24.21 34.98
N ARG A 314 -7.63 -24.33 36.10
CA ARG A 314 -6.87 -25.55 36.42
C ARG A 314 -7.79 -26.76 36.61
N ILE A 315 -8.91 -26.59 37.34
CA ILE A 315 -9.92 -27.64 37.50
C ILE A 315 -10.56 -27.98 36.15
N GLU A 316 -10.83 -26.99 35.30
CA GLU A 316 -11.36 -27.22 33.95
C GLU A 316 -10.39 -28.05 33.10
N ILE A 317 -9.10 -27.72 33.09
CA ILE A 317 -8.07 -28.49 32.38
C ILE A 317 -7.99 -29.92 32.93
N GLN A 318 -8.00 -30.09 34.25
CA GLN A 318 -7.98 -31.41 34.87
C GLN A 318 -9.21 -32.24 34.44
N ASN A 319 -10.40 -31.64 34.41
CA ASN A 319 -11.62 -32.30 33.96
C ASN A 319 -11.56 -32.67 32.47
N ILE A 320 -11.08 -31.76 31.60
CA ILE A 320 -10.91 -32.03 30.16
C ILE A 320 -9.97 -33.23 29.96
N LEU A 321 -8.83 -33.25 30.63
CA LEU A 321 -7.85 -34.34 30.51
C LEU A 321 -8.41 -35.66 31.05
N THR A 322 -9.06 -35.65 32.20
CA THR A 322 -9.64 -36.85 32.83
C THR A 322 -10.79 -37.44 32.00
N ASN A 323 -11.57 -36.59 31.33
CA ASN A 323 -12.65 -37.04 30.45
C ASN A 323 -12.12 -37.59 29.11
N GLN A 324 -10.96 -37.12 28.65
CA GLN A 324 -10.42 -37.45 27.34
C GLN A 324 -9.39 -38.59 27.38
N LEU A 325 -8.67 -38.79 28.47
CA LEU A 325 -7.59 -39.76 28.59
C LEU A 325 -7.88 -40.76 29.73
N GLU A 326 -7.68 -42.05 29.47
CA GLU A 326 -7.87 -43.10 30.47
C GLU A 326 -6.73 -43.12 31.50
N ASN A 327 -7.02 -43.52 32.74
CA ASN A 327 -6.06 -43.64 33.86
C ASN A 327 -5.17 -42.38 34.02
N MET A 328 -5.82 -41.22 34.17
CA MET A 328 -5.16 -39.92 34.31
C MET A 328 -4.69 -39.61 35.73
N ASN A 329 -3.41 -39.27 35.85
CA ASN A 329 -2.77 -38.75 37.04
C ASN A 329 -2.33 -37.30 36.80
N PHE A 330 -3.09 -36.37 37.36
CA PHE A 330 -2.83 -34.93 37.22
C PHE A 330 -2.03 -34.42 38.42
N LYS A 331 -0.80 -33.98 38.18
CA LYS A 331 0.07 -33.36 39.17
C LYS A 331 0.22 -31.88 38.86
N PHE A 332 0.00 -31.02 39.86
CA PHE A 332 0.22 -29.58 39.72
C PHE A 332 1.28 -29.09 40.71
N HIS A 333 2.05 -28.09 40.29
CA HIS A 333 3.08 -27.50 41.12
C HIS A 333 2.50 -26.41 42.03
N ARG A 334 2.91 -26.38 43.30
CA ARG A 334 2.34 -25.44 44.30
C ARG A 334 3.12 -24.13 44.45
N SER A 335 4.39 -24.10 44.05
CA SER A 335 5.23 -22.89 44.21
C SER A 335 4.72 -21.68 43.44
N CYS A 336 4.75 -20.53 44.11
CA CYS A 336 4.60 -19.20 43.52
C CYS A 336 6.00 -18.66 43.21
N ASP A 337 6.37 -18.62 41.93
CA ASP A 337 7.69 -18.19 41.47
C ASP A 337 7.69 -16.75 40.93
N GLN A 338 6.48 -16.25 40.61
CA GLN A 338 6.22 -14.91 40.11
C GLN A 338 5.57 -14.05 41.19
N PHE A 339 6.12 -12.86 41.41
CA PHE A 339 5.61 -11.90 42.40
C PHE A 339 5.11 -10.59 41.78
N ASP A 340 5.09 -10.51 40.44
CA ASP A 340 4.53 -9.37 39.70
C ASP A 340 3.23 -9.76 38.99
N ASP A 341 2.30 -8.81 38.85
CA ASP A 341 0.95 -9.09 38.32
C ASP A 341 0.88 -9.15 36.78
N TYR A 342 2.01 -9.02 36.06
CA TYR A 342 1.99 -8.56 34.68
C TYR A 342 2.73 -9.41 33.63
N ASN A 343 3.53 -10.45 33.98
CA ASN A 343 4.36 -11.11 32.94
C ASN A 343 4.76 -12.60 33.12
N CYS A 344 3.79 -13.51 33.08
CA CYS A 344 4.03 -14.95 33.21
C CYS A 344 4.75 -15.60 32.00
N GLY A 345 4.74 -14.99 30.81
CA GLY A 345 5.28 -15.61 29.58
C GLY A 345 6.76 -16.02 29.64
N VAL A 346 7.61 -15.24 30.32
CA VAL A 346 9.03 -15.59 30.53
C VAL A 346 9.16 -16.83 31.41
N PHE A 347 8.33 -16.92 32.46
CA PHE A 347 8.29 -18.09 33.33
C PHE A 347 7.78 -19.31 32.59
N THR A 348 6.76 -19.18 31.75
CA THR A 348 6.26 -20.28 30.90
C THR A 348 7.37 -20.84 30.00
N LEU A 349 8.11 -19.99 29.29
CA LEU A 349 9.21 -20.41 28.42
C LEU A 349 10.34 -21.09 29.22
N ALA A 350 10.68 -20.54 30.39
CA ALA A 350 11.72 -21.11 31.25
C ALA A 350 11.29 -22.46 31.87
N ASN A 351 10.02 -22.58 32.26
CA ASN A 351 9.42 -23.80 32.78
C ASN A 351 9.37 -24.88 31.70
N MET A 352 8.99 -24.53 30.47
CA MET A 352 9.05 -25.43 29.31
C MET A 352 10.45 -25.98 29.11
N LYS A 353 11.47 -25.12 29.10
CA LYS A 353 12.87 -25.54 28.97
C LYS A 353 13.29 -26.48 30.10
N SER A 354 12.95 -26.14 31.34
CA SER A 354 13.23 -27.00 32.49
C SER A 354 12.55 -28.37 32.38
N MET A 355 11.28 -28.42 31.95
CA MET A 355 10.57 -29.68 31.72
C MET A 355 11.23 -30.48 30.58
N ALA A 356 11.55 -29.86 29.45
CA ALA A 356 12.22 -30.51 28.33
C ALA A 356 13.58 -31.11 28.72
N GLU A 357 14.40 -30.38 29.47
CA GLU A 357 15.71 -30.87 29.94
C GLU A 357 15.60 -32.07 30.88
N ASN A 358 14.60 -32.08 31.77
CA ASN A 358 14.44 -33.16 32.75
C ASN A 358 13.70 -34.37 32.19
N LEU A 359 12.83 -34.18 31.19
CA LEU A 359 12.17 -35.26 30.47
C LEU A 359 13.09 -35.92 29.42
N SER A 360 14.06 -35.18 28.86
CA SER A 360 15.03 -35.69 27.87
C SER A 360 16.17 -36.51 28.47
N LYS A 361 16.47 -36.34 29.77
CA LYS A 361 17.59 -37.00 30.46
C LYS A 361 17.13 -38.26 31.20
N GLN A 362 18.07 -39.10 31.62
CA GLN A 362 17.82 -40.28 32.48
C GLN A 362 17.18 -39.96 33.84
N LYS A 363 16.88 -38.70 34.14
CA LYS A 363 16.24 -38.20 35.36
C LYS A 363 14.71 -38.10 35.27
N GLN A 364 14.10 -38.51 34.15
CA GLN A 364 12.65 -38.41 33.93
C GLN A 364 11.80 -38.94 35.10
N LYS A 365 12.10 -40.14 35.60
CA LYS A 365 11.36 -40.73 36.74
C LYS A 365 11.50 -39.89 38.01
N LEU A 366 12.73 -39.48 38.34
CA LEU A 366 13.01 -38.64 39.51
C LEU A 366 12.28 -37.28 39.44
N PHE A 367 12.20 -36.71 38.24
CA PHE A 367 11.50 -35.45 37.99
C PHE A 367 9.98 -35.59 38.15
N ILE A 368 9.37 -36.64 37.58
CA ILE A 368 7.93 -36.90 37.70
C ILE A 368 7.54 -37.18 39.15
N ASP A 369 8.35 -37.94 39.90
CA ASP A 369 8.07 -38.30 41.29
C ASP A 369 8.18 -37.09 42.23
N ASN A 370 9.12 -36.18 41.98
CA ASN A 370 9.35 -34.97 42.79
C ASN A 370 8.75 -33.70 42.19
N PHE A 371 7.89 -33.81 41.17
CA PHE A 371 7.40 -32.66 40.42
C PHE A 371 6.83 -31.58 41.33
N GLU A 372 5.96 -31.91 42.28
CA GLU A 372 5.30 -30.95 43.18
C GLU A 372 6.24 -30.11 44.06
N LYS A 373 7.50 -30.56 44.23
CA LYS A 373 8.54 -29.91 45.04
C LYS A 373 9.76 -29.52 44.20
N TRP A 374 9.62 -29.46 42.87
CA TRP A 374 10.74 -29.19 41.98
C TRP A 374 11.11 -27.71 41.99
N ASN A 375 12.41 -27.42 41.92
CA ASN A 375 12.89 -26.03 41.90
C ASN A 375 12.85 -25.50 40.46
N PHE A 376 11.80 -24.75 40.14
CA PHE A 376 11.66 -23.99 38.91
C PHE A 376 12.36 -22.63 38.98
N VAL A 377 12.29 -21.86 37.89
CA VAL A 377 13.02 -20.60 37.72
C VAL A 377 12.48 -19.53 38.66
N THR A 378 13.40 -18.85 39.37
CA THR A 378 13.06 -17.75 40.29
C THR A 378 12.79 -16.43 39.55
N GLN A 379 12.04 -15.51 40.14
CA GLN A 379 11.80 -14.16 39.60
C GLN A 379 13.09 -13.45 39.14
N LYS A 380 14.18 -13.54 39.92
CA LYS A 380 15.47 -12.91 39.58
C LYS A 380 16.06 -13.48 38.28
N GLN A 381 15.97 -14.80 38.11
CA GLN A 381 16.46 -15.49 36.91
C GLN A 381 15.57 -15.20 35.70
N ALA A 382 14.24 -15.12 35.87
CA ALA A 382 13.31 -14.74 34.81
C ALA A 382 13.61 -13.32 34.29
N ILE A 383 13.88 -12.36 35.17
CA ILE A 383 14.29 -10.99 34.81
C ILE A 383 15.61 -11.02 34.00
N GLU A 384 16.59 -11.84 34.41
CA GLU A 384 17.86 -11.94 33.69
C GLU A 384 17.70 -12.55 32.29
N LEU A 385 16.87 -13.59 32.15
CA LEU A 385 16.53 -14.20 30.86
C LEU A 385 15.93 -13.18 29.90
N ARG A 386 14.96 -12.41 30.40
CA ARG A 386 14.27 -11.35 29.66
C ARG A 386 15.23 -10.29 29.12
N HIS A 387 16.15 -9.80 29.95
CA HIS A 387 16.99 -8.66 29.58
C HIS A 387 18.30 -9.03 28.88
N LYS A 388 18.84 -10.24 29.09
CA LYS A 388 20.17 -10.60 28.55
C LYS A 388 20.13 -11.67 27.46
N GLN A 389 19.21 -12.63 27.55
CA GLN A 389 19.23 -13.79 26.67
C GLN A 389 18.29 -13.63 25.48
N PHE A 390 17.03 -13.21 25.70
CA PHE A 390 16.05 -13.07 24.63
C PHE A 390 16.42 -12.01 23.57
N PRO A 391 16.99 -10.84 23.92
CA PRO A 391 17.44 -9.87 22.92
C PRO A 391 18.53 -10.40 21.97
N LYS A 392 19.41 -11.28 22.47
CA LYS A 392 20.48 -11.89 21.65
C LYS A 392 19.94 -12.88 20.62
N ILE A 393 18.91 -13.64 20.99
CA ILE A 393 18.23 -14.59 20.09
C ILE A 393 17.57 -13.82 18.94
N ILE A 394 16.91 -12.70 19.26
CA ILE A 394 16.26 -11.81 18.27
C ILE A 394 17.30 -11.20 17.33
N ASN A 395 18.44 -10.70 17.85
CA ASN A 395 19.48 -10.09 17.01
C ASN A 395 20.17 -11.05 16.03
N ASN A 396 20.26 -12.36 16.35
CA ASN A 396 20.83 -13.34 15.42
C ASN A 396 19.88 -13.66 14.24
N GLN A 397 18.56 -13.60 14.44
CA GLN A 397 17.59 -13.74 13.34
C GLN A 397 17.57 -12.52 12.40
N ILE A 398 17.90 -11.33 12.91
CA ILE A 398 17.99 -10.09 12.09
C ILE A 398 19.05 -10.25 10.97
N ILE A 399 20.10 -11.06 11.16
CA ILE A 399 21.15 -11.27 10.16
C ILE A 399 20.64 -12.13 8.97
N ASP A 400 19.81 -13.15 9.20
CA ASP A 400 19.20 -13.93 8.11
C ASP A 400 17.98 -13.23 7.50
N ILE A 401 17.25 -12.43 8.28
CA ILE A 401 16.21 -11.52 7.75
C ILE A 401 16.82 -10.51 6.78
N ASN A 402 18.00 -9.95 7.08
CA ASN A 402 18.69 -9.03 6.17
C ASN A 402 19.11 -9.70 4.85
N LYS A 403 19.52 -10.99 4.87
CA LYS A 403 19.79 -11.74 3.62
C LYS A 403 18.50 -11.99 2.82
N CYS A 404 17.41 -12.37 3.49
CA CYS A 404 16.10 -12.47 2.88
C CYS A 404 15.62 -11.13 2.30
N GLU A 405 15.90 -10.02 2.99
CA GLU A 405 15.54 -8.67 2.53
C GLU A 405 16.36 -8.27 1.30
N ILE A 406 17.66 -8.57 1.26
CA ILE A 406 18.50 -8.32 0.07
C ILE A 406 18.03 -9.18 -1.10
N ILE A 407 17.68 -10.45 -0.88
CA ILE A 407 17.16 -11.34 -1.93
C ILE A 407 15.80 -10.87 -2.42
N LYS A 408 14.89 -10.44 -1.54
CA LYS A 408 13.59 -9.84 -1.91
C LYS A 408 13.77 -8.55 -2.71
N LYS A 409 14.72 -7.69 -2.32
CA LYS A 409 15.05 -6.47 -3.06
C LYS A 409 15.66 -6.79 -4.42
N LEU A 410 16.55 -7.77 -4.51
CA LEU A 410 17.15 -8.23 -5.76
C LEU A 410 16.09 -8.82 -6.71
N HIS A 411 15.19 -9.66 -6.19
CA HIS A 411 14.03 -10.18 -6.92
C HIS A 411 13.20 -9.04 -7.52
N GLY A 412 12.83 -8.05 -6.71
CA GLY A 412 12.11 -6.86 -7.18
C GLY A 412 12.83 -6.09 -8.30
N LYS A 413 14.16 -5.98 -8.26
CA LYS A 413 14.95 -5.33 -9.34
C LYS A 413 15.04 -6.18 -10.61
N LEU A 414 15.25 -7.49 -10.51
CA LEU A 414 15.31 -8.38 -11.66
C LEU A 414 13.97 -8.44 -12.41
N ILE A 415 12.86 -8.38 -11.68
CA ILE A 415 11.52 -8.28 -12.25
C ILE A 415 11.35 -7.00 -13.07
N LYS A 416 11.80 -5.87 -12.51
CA LYS A 416 11.81 -4.58 -13.20
C LYS A 416 12.66 -4.57 -14.49
N ILE A 417 13.69 -5.41 -14.57
CA ILE A 417 14.53 -5.56 -15.76
C ILE A 417 13.87 -6.50 -16.80
N LEU A 418 13.20 -7.58 -16.38
CA LEU A 418 12.38 -8.37 -17.31
C LEU A 418 11.28 -7.53 -17.95
N HIS A 419 10.74 -6.58 -17.19
CA HIS A 419 9.80 -5.61 -17.68
C HIS A 419 10.33 -4.66 -18.75
N SER A 420 11.63 -4.35 -18.74
CA SER A 420 12.27 -3.52 -19.76
C SER A 420 12.60 -4.30 -21.03
N GLY A 421 12.25 -5.59 -21.10
CA GLY A 421 12.36 -6.41 -22.31
C GLY A 421 13.51 -7.42 -22.32
N TRP A 422 14.20 -7.60 -21.19
CA TRP A 422 15.26 -8.60 -21.03
C TRP A 422 14.71 -10.03 -21.07
N THR A 423 15.55 -10.97 -21.50
CA THR A 423 15.19 -12.39 -21.55
C THR A 423 15.58 -13.13 -20.26
N LEU A 424 14.81 -14.17 -19.93
CA LEU A 424 15.12 -15.05 -18.80
C LEU A 424 16.49 -15.74 -18.95
N LYS A 425 16.91 -16.01 -20.19
CA LYS A 425 18.21 -16.61 -20.50
C LYS A 425 19.36 -15.70 -20.07
N SER A 426 19.24 -14.40 -20.33
CA SER A 426 20.22 -13.39 -19.91
C SER A 426 20.32 -13.27 -18.40
N ILE A 427 19.18 -13.27 -17.70
CA ILE A 427 19.14 -13.26 -16.23
C ILE A 427 19.75 -14.54 -15.66
N GLN A 428 19.49 -15.69 -16.26
CA GLN A 428 20.08 -16.96 -15.85
C GLN A 428 21.60 -16.95 -16.01
N GLN A 429 22.13 -16.36 -17.09
CA GLN A 429 23.57 -16.20 -17.28
C GLN A 429 24.18 -15.34 -16.17
N ILE A 430 23.58 -14.19 -15.85
CA ILE A 430 24.02 -13.32 -14.76
C ILE A 430 24.04 -14.09 -13.42
N ILE A 431 22.93 -14.73 -13.04
CA ILE A 431 22.79 -15.50 -11.78
C ILE A 431 23.79 -16.68 -11.69
N ASN A 432 24.20 -17.23 -12.83
CA ASN A 432 25.18 -18.31 -12.86
C ASN A 432 26.62 -17.84 -12.62
N HIS A 433 26.94 -16.59 -12.96
CA HIS A 433 28.30 -16.03 -12.87
C HIS A 433 28.58 -15.22 -11.59
N ILE A 434 27.57 -14.95 -10.75
CA ILE A 434 27.71 -14.17 -9.50
C ILE A 434 28.22 -15.02 -8.33
N ASP A 435 29.27 -14.56 -7.64
CA ASP A 435 29.57 -14.99 -6.27
C ASP A 435 28.75 -14.16 -5.26
N PHE A 436 27.67 -14.77 -4.75
CA PHE A 436 26.71 -14.12 -3.84
C PHE A 436 27.32 -13.59 -2.53
N LYS A 437 28.52 -14.03 -2.13
CA LYS A 437 29.18 -13.50 -0.92
C LYS A 437 29.91 -12.18 -1.14
N LYS A 438 30.34 -11.89 -2.37
CA LYS A 438 31.18 -10.73 -2.69
C LYS A 438 30.49 -9.73 -3.60
N ASP A 439 29.70 -10.21 -4.56
CA ASP A 439 29.28 -9.41 -5.70
C ASP A 439 27.80 -8.98 -5.63
N ILE A 440 27.02 -9.52 -4.70
CA ILE A 440 25.57 -9.26 -4.62
C ILE A 440 25.22 -7.78 -4.46
N LYS A 441 26.02 -7.04 -3.68
CA LYS A 441 25.82 -5.60 -3.46
C LYS A 441 26.17 -4.80 -4.70
N ARG A 442 27.27 -5.15 -5.37
CA ARG A 442 27.73 -4.50 -6.61
C ARG A 442 26.73 -4.72 -7.74
N LEU A 443 26.23 -5.93 -7.89
CA LEU A 443 25.13 -6.23 -8.81
C LEU A 443 23.88 -5.42 -8.45
N PHE A 444 23.51 -5.40 -7.17
CA PHE A 444 22.33 -4.67 -6.72
C PHE A 444 22.38 -3.19 -7.10
N ASP A 445 23.53 -2.54 -6.92
CA ASP A 445 23.75 -1.13 -7.27
C ASP A 445 23.84 -0.94 -8.79
N ALA A 446 24.38 -1.91 -9.53
CA ALA A 446 24.49 -1.89 -10.99
C ALA A 446 23.14 -2.09 -11.73
N LEU A 447 22.15 -2.74 -11.11
CA LEU A 447 20.83 -2.98 -11.72
C LEU A 447 19.94 -1.72 -11.74
N ASP A 448 20.19 -0.73 -10.88
CA ASP A 448 19.43 0.53 -10.85
C ASP A 448 19.58 1.32 -12.16
N PRO A 449 20.80 1.66 -12.62
CA PRO A 449 20.95 2.39 -13.87
C PRO A 449 20.41 1.61 -15.07
N ILE A 450 20.56 0.27 -15.11
CA ILE A 450 19.98 -0.54 -16.21
C ILE A 450 18.46 -0.31 -16.33
N TYR A 451 17.77 -0.27 -15.19
CA TYR A 451 16.34 -0.05 -15.16
C TYR A 451 15.96 1.41 -15.44
N GLU A 452 16.61 2.36 -14.76
CA GLU A 452 16.32 3.80 -14.89
C GLU A 452 16.48 4.28 -16.34
N TYR A 453 17.53 3.82 -16.99
CA TYR A 453 17.88 4.17 -18.35
C TYR A 453 17.23 3.24 -19.40
N ARG A 454 16.51 2.18 -18.98
CA ARG A 454 15.87 1.20 -19.88
C ARG A 454 16.85 0.53 -20.87
N LEU A 455 18.07 0.29 -20.42
CA LEU A 455 19.10 -0.40 -21.19
C LEU A 455 18.67 -1.83 -21.52
N LYS A 456 19.05 -2.33 -22.69
CA LYS A 456 18.80 -3.70 -23.17
C LYS A 456 20.04 -4.57 -23.07
N GLU A 457 19.80 -5.88 -22.99
CA GLU A 457 20.82 -6.94 -22.82
C GLU A 457 21.97 -6.89 -23.85
N PHE A 458 21.70 -6.43 -25.07
CA PHE A 458 22.68 -6.35 -26.17
C PHE A 458 23.10 -4.92 -26.54
N ASP A 459 22.83 -3.95 -25.68
CA ASP A 459 23.32 -2.59 -25.88
C ASP A 459 24.85 -2.57 -25.74
N ASN A 460 25.53 -1.90 -26.67
CA ASN A 460 26.98 -1.92 -26.76
C ASN A 460 27.58 -0.64 -26.19
N ASN A 461 28.70 -0.79 -25.48
CA ASN A 461 29.57 0.34 -25.15
C ASN A 461 30.46 0.75 -26.35
N ILE A 462 31.24 1.81 -26.18
CA ILE A 462 32.17 2.35 -27.20
C ILE A 462 33.20 1.30 -27.66
N LYS A 463 33.50 0.30 -26.82
CA LYS A 463 34.44 -0.80 -27.12
C LYS A 463 33.77 -2.02 -27.77
N GLY A 464 32.46 -1.97 -28.05
CA GLY A 464 31.70 -3.04 -28.67
C GLY A 464 31.38 -4.22 -27.74
N LYS A 465 31.53 -4.07 -26.42
CA LYS A 465 31.06 -5.07 -25.45
C LYS A 465 29.58 -4.83 -25.17
N THR A 466 28.81 -5.91 -25.18
CA THR A 466 27.40 -5.86 -24.82
C THR A 466 27.23 -5.68 -23.30
N LEU A 467 26.10 -5.14 -22.88
CA LEU A 467 25.77 -5.01 -21.46
C LEU A 467 25.78 -6.37 -20.73
N ILE A 468 25.35 -7.45 -21.39
CA ILE A 468 25.46 -8.79 -20.82
C ILE A 468 26.91 -9.26 -20.67
N ASP A 469 27.81 -8.91 -21.59
CA ASP A 469 29.24 -9.21 -21.47
C ASP A 469 29.87 -8.44 -20.29
N ILE A 470 29.45 -7.19 -20.07
CA ILE A 470 29.90 -6.38 -18.93
C ILE A 470 29.48 -7.04 -17.61
N LEU A 471 28.21 -7.45 -17.50
CA LEU A 471 27.65 -8.08 -16.30
C LEU A 471 28.10 -9.52 -16.05
N THR A 472 28.64 -10.21 -17.06
CA THR A 472 29.14 -11.59 -16.95
C THR A 472 30.66 -11.69 -16.95
N SER A 473 31.37 -10.60 -17.25
CA SER A 473 32.82 -10.49 -17.04
C SER A 473 33.17 -10.42 -15.55
N ILE A 474 34.45 -10.59 -15.20
CA ILE A 474 34.95 -10.48 -13.81
C ILE A 474 34.41 -9.18 -13.19
N PHE A 475 33.49 -9.29 -12.22
CA PHE A 475 32.77 -8.17 -11.58
C PHE A 475 33.75 -7.05 -11.16
N PRO A 476 33.92 -5.99 -11.98
CA PRO A 476 34.93 -4.99 -11.73
C PRO A 476 34.40 -3.96 -10.72
N GLU A 477 35.30 -3.22 -10.05
CA GLU A 477 34.89 -2.29 -8.96
C GLU A 477 34.10 -1.08 -9.48
N ASP A 478 34.26 -0.75 -10.76
CA ASP A 478 33.65 0.35 -11.51
C ASP A 478 32.41 -0.06 -12.31
N LEU A 479 31.79 -1.21 -12.00
CA LEU A 479 30.66 -1.76 -12.76
C LEU A 479 29.51 -0.76 -12.96
N THR A 480 29.12 -0.05 -11.91
CA THR A 480 28.02 0.94 -11.96
C THR A 480 28.38 2.12 -12.87
N GLU A 481 29.64 2.59 -12.83
CA GLU A 481 30.15 3.66 -13.68
C GLU A 481 30.12 3.25 -15.16
N GLN A 482 30.58 2.03 -15.48
CA GLN A 482 30.54 1.51 -16.85
C GLN A 482 29.11 1.39 -17.41
N ILE A 483 28.12 1.11 -16.57
CA ILE A 483 26.71 1.04 -16.98
C ILE A 483 26.13 2.45 -17.16
N HIS A 484 26.49 3.41 -16.32
CA HIS A 484 26.12 4.82 -16.53
C HIS A 484 26.71 5.37 -17.83
N ASP A 485 27.97 5.09 -18.12
CA ASP A 485 28.60 5.50 -19.38
C ASP A 485 27.90 4.89 -20.60
N LEU A 486 27.50 3.61 -20.50
CA LEU A 486 26.73 2.92 -21.54
C LEU A 486 25.34 3.54 -21.71
N ALA A 487 24.65 3.87 -20.62
CA ALA A 487 23.37 4.59 -20.63
C ALA A 487 23.47 5.95 -21.30
N ILE A 488 24.46 6.75 -20.91
CA ILE A 488 24.72 8.06 -21.50
C ILE A 488 24.92 7.92 -23.01
N PHE A 489 25.70 6.93 -23.44
CA PHE A 489 25.99 6.69 -24.85
C PHE A 489 24.77 6.23 -25.68
N GLN A 490 23.87 5.43 -25.11
CA GLN A 490 22.74 4.81 -25.84
C GLN A 490 21.49 5.69 -25.93
N ILE A 491 21.20 6.46 -24.88
CA ILE A 491 19.86 7.07 -24.72
C ILE A 491 19.85 8.53 -25.08
N PHE A 492 20.93 9.22 -24.74
CA PHE A 492 21.04 10.63 -25.01
C PHE A 492 21.69 10.78 -26.38
N GLU A 493 21.09 11.59 -27.26
CA GLU A 493 21.88 12.22 -28.32
C GLU A 493 23.11 12.83 -27.66
N ARG A 494 24.25 12.87 -28.38
CA ARG A 494 25.48 13.50 -27.88
C ARG A 494 25.18 14.93 -27.43
N SER A 495 24.83 15.05 -26.16
CA SER A 495 24.59 16.27 -25.44
C SER A 495 25.83 16.43 -24.62
N TYR A 496 26.49 17.57 -24.83
CA TYR A 496 27.65 17.93 -24.05
C TYR A 496 27.17 18.93 -23.00
N ASP A 497 27.69 18.80 -21.79
CA ASP A 497 27.52 19.84 -20.79
C ASP A 497 28.11 21.14 -21.35
N LYS A 498 27.25 22.15 -21.48
CA LYS A 498 27.68 23.49 -21.88
C LYS A 498 28.62 24.01 -20.81
N ASN A 499 29.78 24.49 -21.22
CA ASN A 499 30.69 25.15 -20.31
C ASN A 499 30.14 26.53 -19.90
N PHE A 500 30.72 27.10 -18.86
CA PHE A 500 30.36 28.41 -18.32
C PHE A 500 30.21 29.52 -19.38
N GLN A 501 31.12 29.58 -20.35
CA GLN A 501 31.09 30.59 -21.41
C GLN A 501 29.89 30.39 -22.34
N GLN A 502 29.65 29.15 -22.77
CA GLN A 502 28.50 28.81 -23.63
C GLN A 502 27.16 29.10 -22.95
N LEU A 503 27.07 28.85 -21.64
CA LEU A 503 25.87 29.16 -20.85
C LEU A 503 25.61 30.66 -20.77
N ILE A 504 26.64 31.47 -20.55
CA ILE A 504 26.50 32.94 -20.52
C ILE A 504 26.08 33.49 -21.88
N GLU A 505 26.74 33.05 -22.95
CA GLU A 505 26.41 33.48 -24.31
C GLU A 505 24.96 33.18 -24.67
N GLU A 506 24.45 32.01 -24.30
CA GLU A 506 23.06 31.62 -24.51
C GLU A 506 22.08 32.45 -23.67
N ILE A 507 22.36 32.65 -22.38
CA ILE A 507 21.52 33.48 -21.51
C ILE A 507 21.43 34.92 -22.05
N LEU A 508 22.56 35.51 -22.45
CA LEU A 508 22.60 36.85 -23.03
C LEU A 508 21.86 36.90 -24.37
N TYR A 509 22.01 35.88 -25.22
CA TYR A 509 21.33 35.81 -26.50
C TYR A 509 19.81 35.71 -26.35
N LEU A 510 19.31 34.84 -25.46
CA LEU A 510 17.88 34.65 -25.21
C LEU A 510 17.24 35.88 -24.58
N ASN A 511 17.99 36.64 -23.78
CA ASN A 511 17.52 37.85 -23.11
C ASN A 511 17.92 39.16 -23.81
N ARG A 512 18.43 39.10 -25.05
CA ARG A 512 18.96 40.27 -25.79
C ARG A 512 18.00 41.45 -25.94
N ASN A 513 16.69 41.19 -25.86
CA ASN A 513 15.63 42.21 -26.00
C ASN A 513 15.18 42.79 -24.65
N GLN A 514 15.78 42.38 -23.54
CA GLN A 514 15.41 42.79 -22.19
C GLN A 514 16.63 43.34 -21.46
N THR A 515 16.46 44.43 -20.71
CA THR A 515 17.49 44.91 -19.80
C THR A 515 17.22 44.30 -18.43
N ILE A 516 17.95 43.24 -18.08
CA ILE A 516 17.84 42.57 -16.79
C ILE A 516 19.05 42.96 -15.95
N SER A 517 18.80 43.53 -14.77
CA SER A 517 19.84 43.86 -13.79
C SER A 517 20.74 42.65 -13.54
N PHE A 518 22.03 42.87 -13.26
CA PHE A 518 23.07 41.82 -13.07
C PHE A 518 23.40 40.92 -14.29
N ILE A 519 22.52 40.75 -15.27
CA ILE A 519 22.77 39.89 -16.45
C ILE A 519 23.70 40.61 -17.44
N ASP A 520 24.99 40.55 -17.16
CA ASP A 520 26.09 41.07 -17.97
C ASP A 520 27.29 40.10 -17.90
N GLU A 521 27.93 39.83 -19.03
CA GLU A 521 29.03 38.85 -19.12
C GLU A 521 30.16 39.16 -18.12
N LYS A 522 30.57 40.42 -17.99
CA LYS A 522 31.68 40.81 -17.12
C LYS A 522 31.33 40.61 -15.66
N LYS A 523 30.14 41.08 -15.25
CA LYS A 523 29.67 40.95 -13.86
C LYS A 523 29.53 39.50 -13.43
N ILE A 524 28.87 38.68 -14.25
CA ILE A 524 28.69 37.25 -13.96
C ILE A 524 30.04 36.53 -13.87
N THR A 525 30.95 36.82 -14.81
CA THR A 525 32.29 36.23 -14.83
C THR A 525 33.12 36.62 -13.61
N GLU A 526 33.02 37.86 -13.15
CA GLU A 526 33.71 38.36 -11.96
C GLU A 526 33.22 37.64 -10.69
N GLU A 527 31.92 37.61 -10.47
CA GLU A 527 31.30 36.92 -9.33
C GLU A 527 31.62 35.42 -9.32
N TYR A 528 31.53 34.76 -10.48
CA TYR A 528 31.87 33.34 -10.62
C TYR A 528 33.33 33.08 -10.20
N LYS A 529 34.28 33.89 -10.69
CA LYS A 529 35.70 33.76 -10.32
C LYS A 529 35.91 33.99 -8.83
N ASN A 530 35.26 34.99 -8.26
CA ASN A 530 35.38 35.30 -6.84
C ASN A 530 34.86 34.15 -5.96
N ILE A 531 33.77 33.48 -6.36
CA ILE A 531 33.26 32.29 -5.65
C ILE A 531 34.26 31.13 -5.73
N GLN A 532 34.79 30.85 -6.92
CA GLN A 532 35.78 29.78 -7.11
C GLN A 532 37.04 30.02 -6.27
N ILE A 533 37.53 31.26 -6.22
CA ILE A 533 38.65 31.65 -5.35
C ILE A 533 38.28 31.45 -3.88
N THR A 534 37.10 31.90 -3.47
CA THR A 534 36.62 31.78 -2.09
C THR A 534 36.53 30.32 -1.67
N TYR A 535 36.04 29.45 -2.54
CA TYR A 535 35.91 28.00 -2.32
C TYR A 535 37.25 27.30 -2.06
N LEU A 536 38.31 27.75 -2.74
CA LEU A 536 39.68 27.24 -2.57
C LEU A 536 40.44 27.92 -1.42
N SER A 537 39.89 28.98 -0.83
CA SER A 537 40.49 29.74 0.26
C SER A 537 39.97 29.32 1.62
N LYS A 538 40.59 29.83 2.69
CA LYS A 538 40.06 29.71 4.05
C LYS A 538 38.92 30.72 4.25
N SER A 539 37.90 30.31 5.00
CA SER A 539 36.81 31.22 5.39
C SER A 539 37.35 32.42 6.17
N VAL A 540 36.81 33.60 5.86
CA VAL A 540 37.15 34.83 6.57
C VAL A 540 36.53 34.83 7.96
N LEU A 541 35.32 34.27 8.08
CA LEU A 541 34.58 34.17 9.34
C LEU A 541 35.12 33.04 10.24
N TYR A 542 35.57 31.94 9.66
CA TYR A 542 36.09 30.76 10.36
C TYR A 542 37.48 30.33 9.82
N PRO A 543 38.54 31.12 10.08
CA PRO A 543 39.87 30.93 9.48
C PRO A 543 40.67 29.76 10.10
N ASN A 544 40.22 29.22 11.23
CA ASN A 544 40.91 28.17 11.97
C ASN A 544 40.78 26.77 11.32
N SER A 545 39.87 26.61 10.36
CA SER A 545 39.72 25.37 9.60
C SER A 545 40.58 25.36 8.32
N ASN A 546 40.49 24.25 7.58
CA ASN A 546 41.07 24.10 6.25
C ASN A 546 40.38 25.02 5.23
N CYS A 547 40.79 24.98 3.97
CA CYS A 547 40.02 25.64 2.91
C CYS A 547 38.61 25.05 2.81
N ILE A 548 37.63 25.85 2.38
CA ILE A 548 36.20 25.46 2.35
C ILE A 548 36.00 24.15 1.58
N GLN A 549 36.71 23.95 0.47
CA GLN A 549 36.69 22.71 -0.31
C GLN A 549 36.95 21.43 0.50
N LYS A 550 37.70 21.50 1.61
CA LYS A 550 38.08 20.35 2.45
C LYS A 550 37.26 20.23 3.73
N TRP A 551 36.22 21.05 3.90
CA TRP A 551 35.42 21.06 5.11
C TRP A 551 34.58 19.80 5.26
N SER A 552 34.38 19.44 6.52
CA SER A 552 33.45 18.41 6.98
C SER A 552 32.13 19.04 7.43
N THR A 553 31.12 18.22 7.69
CA THR A 553 29.83 18.70 8.23
C THR A 553 29.98 19.46 9.55
N SER A 554 30.93 19.08 10.41
CA SER A 554 31.18 19.80 11.67
C SER A 554 31.76 21.20 11.45
N ASP A 555 32.61 21.37 10.43
CA ASP A 555 33.15 22.70 10.09
C ASP A 555 32.03 23.64 9.63
N ILE A 556 31.10 23.13 8.81
CA ILE A 556 29.94 23.89 8.32
C ILE A 556 29.02 24.29 9.48
N GLN A 557 28.77 23.40 10.44
CA GLN A 557 27.96 23.69 11.62
C GLN A 557 28.58 24.79 12.49
N GLN A 558 29.89 24.72 12.74
CA GLN A 558 30.62 25.74 13.51
C GLN A 558 30.63 27.09 12.80
N TRP A 559 30.91 27.10 11.48
CA TRP A 559 30.80 28.30 10.68
C TRP A 559 29.40 28.91 10.78
N THR A 560 28.35 28.08 10.71
CA THR A 560 26.97 28.56 10.80
C THR A 560 26.64 29.20 12.15
N GLU A 561 27.20 28.72 13.26
CA GLU A 561 27.05 29.37 14.55
C GLU A 561 27.66 30.79 14.55
N GLU A 562 28.81 30.97 13.91
CA GLU A 562 29.43 32.28 13.74
C GLU A 562 28.63 33.20 12.81
N VAL A 563 27.98 32.65 11.77
CA VAL A 563 27.08 33.42 10.89
C VAL A 563 25.90 33.96 11.69
N LYS A 564 25.28 33.12 12.54
CA LYS A 564 24.13 33.51 13.38
C LYS A 564 24.51 34.59 14.40
N LYS A 565 25.76 34.64 14.87
CA LYS A 565 26.27 35.69 15.78
C LYS A 565 26.58 37.00 15.06
N SER A 566 27.12 36.92 13.85
CA SER A 566 27.63 38.08 13.12
C SER A 566 26.59 38.79 12.25
N SER A 567 25.40 38.20 12.09
CA SER A 567 24.12 38.66 11.48
C SER A 567 24.12 39.43 10.15
N ASN A 568 25.21 40.04 9.68
CA ASN A 568 25.28 40.79 8.42
C ASN A 568 26.69 40.96 7.81
N SER A 569 27.75 40.40 8.41
CA SER A 569 29.13 40.64 7.93
C SER A 569 29.68 39.61 6.95
N VAL A 570 28.91 38.59 6.58
CA VAL A 570 29.39 37.47 5.75
C VAL A 570 29.15 37.78 4.28
N SER A 571 30.24 37.76 3.49
CA SER A 571 30.19 37.93 2.05
C SER A 571 29.27 36.90 1.40
N HIS A 572 28.51 37.34 0.40
CA HIS A 572 27.65 36.46 -0.38
C HIS A 572 28.43 35.30 -1.03
N HIS A 573 29.65 35.59 -1.49
CA HIS A 573 30.57 34.62 -2.06
C HIS A 573 30.90 33.48 -1.10
N GLU A 574 31.11 33.79 0.19
CA GLU A 574 31.43 32.80 1.21
C GLU A 574 30.22 31.91 1.51
N LYS A 575 29.01 32.50 1.60
CA LYS A 575 27.78 31.72 1.75
C LYS A 575 27.59 30.72 0.61
N ILE A 576 27.77 31.15 -0.64
CA ILE A 576 27.67 30.25 -1.81
C ILE A 576 28.73 29.16 -1.74
N ALA A 577 29.99 29.50 -1.46
CA ALA A 577 31.08 28.53 -1.39
C ALA A 577 30.84 27.43 -0.34
N VAL A 578 30.33 27.79 0.84
CA VAL A 578 30.01 26.80 1.90
C VAL A 578 28.80 25.95 1.50
N VAL A 579 27.80 26.53 0.85
CA VAL A 579 26.63 25.80 0.33
C VAL A 579 27.01 24.81 -0.76
N MET A 580 27.92 25.18 -1.66
CA MET A 580 28.50 24.23 -2.64
C MET A 580 29.14 23.04 -1.94
N LYS A 581 29.90 23.28 -0.86
CA LYS A 581 30.51 22.20 -0.09
C LYS A 581 29.48 21.29 0.57
N ALA A 582 28.42 21.86 1.15
CA ALA A 582 27.36 21.08 1.77
C ALA A 582 26.65 20.18 0.75
N VAL A 583 26.42 20.67 -0.48
CA VAL A 583 25.89 19.85 -1.58
C VAL A 583 26.85 18.70 -1.88
N GLU A 584 28.14 18.96 -2.09
CA GLU A 584 29.13 17.91 -2.34
C GLU A 584 29.14 16.81 -1.27
N ILE A 585 29.01 17.17 0.00
CA ILE A 585 29.01 16.21 1.10
C ILE A 585 27.76 15.31 1.04
N THR A 586 26.60 15.90 0.76
CA THR A 586 25.31 15.17 0.76
C THR A 586 25.04 14.39 -0.52
N SER A 587 25.27 15.02 -1.68
CA SER A 587 25.03 14.40 -2.98
C SER A 587 26.17 13.51 -3.45
N LYS A 588 27.39 13.70 -2.91
CA LYS A 588 28.67 13.14 -3.38
C LYS A 588 29.12 13.65 -4.76
N PHE A 589 28.42 14.62 -5.33
CA PHE A 589 28.73 15.21 -6.64
C PHE A 589 28.97 16.72 -6.49
N PRO A 590 29.94 17.28 -7.23
CA PRO A 590 30.16 18.72 -7.25
C PRO A 590 28.97 19.47 -7.86
N VAL A 591 28.81 20.73 -7.43
CA VAL A 591 27.82 21.64 -8.03
C VAL A 591 28.22 21.92 -9.47
N ARG A 592 27.29 21.69 -10.41
CA ARG A 592 27.52 21.95 -11.83
C ARG A 592 27.50 23.44 -12.15
N GLU A 593 28.15 23.82 -13.25
CA GLU A 593 28.23 25.23 -13.69
C GLU A 593 26.84 25.86 -13.90
N ILE A 594 25.90 25.12 -14.51
CA ILE A 594 24.50 25.53 -14.67
C ILE A 594 23.81 25.81 -13.33
N GLN A 595 24.10 25.00 -12.30
CA GLN A 595 23.48 25.13 -10.98
C GLN A 595 24.01 26.35 -10.23
N LEU A 596 25.33 26.56 -10.28
CA LEU A 596 25.99 27.72 -9.69
C LEU A 596 25.56 29.02 -10.39
N LEU A 597 25.52 29.02 -11.72
CA LEU A 597 25.08 30.18 -12.50
C LEU A 597 23.61 30.52 -12.22
N SER A 598 22.74 29.52 -12.17
CA SER A 598 21.33 29.71 -11.80
C SER A 598 21.18 30.31 -10.40
N LEU A 599 21.96 29.82 -9.43
CA LEU A 599 21.98 30.33 -8.06
C LEU A 599 22.44 31.79 -8.01
N LEU A 600 23.54 32.13 -8.71
CA LEU A 600 24.06 33.49 -8.84
C LEU A 600 23.01 34.47 -9.40
N ILE A 601 22.30 34.04 -10.45
CA ILE A 601 21.22 34.84 -11.05
C ILE A 601 20.07 35.00 -10.06
N LEU A 602 19.66 33.97 -9.33
CA LEU A 602 18.55 34.08 -8.38
C LEU A 602 18.86 35.05 -7.23
N ILE A 603 20.08 35.02 -6.70
CA ILE A 603 20.42 35.80 -5.50
C ILE A 603 20.72 37.26 -5.82
N ASN A 604 21.34 37.56 -6.96
CA ASN A 604 21.64 38.94 -7.37
C ASN A 604 20.43 39.66 -7.99
N SER A 605 19.21 39.35 -7.52
CA SER A 605 17.98 40.06 -7.87
C SER A 605 17.90 41.41 -7.14
N GLU A 606 17.21 42.40 -7.73
CA GLU A 606 17.08 43.71 -7.08
C GLU A 606 16.23 43.57 -5.82
N GLN A 607 16.60 44.29 -4.76
CA GLN A 607 15.89 44.28 -3.48
C GLN A 607 14.39 44.52 -3.72
N SER A 608 13.54 43.56 -3.34
CA SER A 608 12.07 43.48 -3.55
C SER A 608 11.55 42.89 -4.88
N THR A 609 12.41 42.45 -5.81
CA THR A 609 11.97 41.78 -7.05
C THR A 609 12.51 40.35 -7.12
N GLY A 610 11.64 39.37 -7.44
CA GLY A 610 12.06 38.00 -7.74
C GLY A 610 12.55 37.85 -9.18
N ARG A 611 13.11 36.68 -9.53
CA ARG A 611 13.45 36.30 -10.91
C ARG A 611 12.79 34.99 -11.28
N LEU A 612 12.33 34.90 -12.53
CA LEU A 612 11.91 33.65 -13.14
C LEU A 612 13.09 33.08 -13.90
N VAL A 613 13.55 31.88 -13.51
CA VAL A 613 14.69 31.21 -14.14
C VAL A 613 14.20 29.90 -14.74
N GLN A 614 14.28 29.78 -16.06
CA GLN A 614 13.96 28.55 -16.77
C GLN A 614 15.13 27.58 -16.66
N ILE A 615 14.88 26.45 -16.02
CA ILE A 615 15.86 25.39 -15.79
C ILE A 615 15.24 24.11 -16.32
N ASN A 616 15.89 23.49 -17.31
CA ASN A 616 15.37 22.28 -17.92
C ASN A 616 15.33 21.12 -16.91
N THR A 617 14.38 20.21 -17.10
CA THR A 617 14.24 19.00 -16.29
C THR A 617 15.53 18.17 -16.36
N GLY A 618 16.00 17.69 -15.21
CA GLY A 618 17.28 16.96 -15.11
C GLY A 618 18.49 17.84 -14.78
N GLU A 619 18.39 19.16 -14.84
CA GLU A 619 19.50 20.05 -14.48
C GLU A 619 19.73 20.19 -12.96
N GLY A 620 18.89 19.55 -12.15
CA GLY A 620 18.99 19.55 -10.69
C GLY A 620 18.36 20.77 -10.03
N LYS A 621 17.19 21.19 -10.53
CA LYS A 621 16.37 22.28 -9.99
C LYS A 621 16.14 22.18 -8.48
N THR A 622 15.87 20.98 -7.97
CA THR A 622 15.71 20.70 -6.53
C THR A 622 16.94 21.11 -5.71
N THR A 623 18.15 20.84 -6.22
CA THR A 623 19.40 21.25 -5.56
C THR A 623 19.55 22.77 -5.57
N ILE A 624 19.23 23.43 -6.68
CA ILE A 624 19.30 24.90 -6.83
C ILE A 624 18.34 25.57 -5.83
N VAL A 625 17.11 25.08 -5.72
CA VAL A 625 16.11 25.54 -4.75
C VAL A 625 16.60 25.35 -3.33
N ALA A 626 17.19 24.19 -3.01
CA ALA A 626 17.71 23.92 -1.67
C ALA A 626 18.87 24.86 -1.29
N MET A 627 19.80 25.10 -2.21
CA MET A 627 20.89 26.06 -2.02
C MET A 627 20.37 27.47 -1.76
N LEU A 628 19.41 27.92 -2.57
CA LEU A 628 18.78 29.24 -2.41
C LEU A 628 18.05 29.37 -1.07
N ALA A 629 17.26 28.35 -0.70
CA ALA A 629 16.53 28.32 0.56
C ALA A 629 17.47 28.36 1.78
N ALA A 630 18.57 27.59 1.75
CA ALA A 630 19.57 27.61 2.81
C ALA A 630 20.23 28.99 2.95
N ILE A 631 20.62 29.63 1.84
CA ILE A 631 21.22 30.97 1.86
C ILE A 631 20.26 31.99 2.46
N LYS A 632 18.99 31.97 2.05
CA LYS A 632 17.96 32.91 2.56
C LYS A 632 17.65 32.65 4.03
N ALA A 633 17.62 31.39 4.46
CA ALA A 633 17.46 31.05 5.87
C ALA A 633 18.67 31.47 6.73
N LEU A 634 19.90 31.37 6.21
CA LEU A 634 21.11 31.89 6.86
C LEU A 634 21.13 33.41 6.98
N GLU A 635 20.39 34.11 6.12
CA GLU A 635 20.16 35.56 6.19
C GLU A 635 19.10 35.95 7.23
N GLY A 636 18.54 34.97 7.94
CA GLY A 636 17.51 35.17 8.96
C GLY A 636 16.09 35.24 8.41
N HIS A 637 15.88 34.92 7.13
CA HIS A 637 14.55 34.87 6.54
C HIS A 637 13.87 33.52 6.75
N HIS A 638 12.57 33.57 6.95
CA HIS A 638 11.72 32.39 6.89
C HIS A 638 11.39 32.06 5.42
N VAL A 639 11.72 30.84 4.98
CA VAL A 639 11.57 30.42 3.58
C VAL A 639 10.42 29.44 3.39
N ASP A 640 9.46 29.79 2.54
CA ASP A 640 8.37 28.91 2.12
C ASP A 640 8.66 28.41 0.70
N VAL A 641 8.95 27.11 0.55
CA VAL A 641 9.18 26.47 -0.75
C VAL A 641 7.87 25.89 -1.26
N VAL A 642 7.35 26.48 -2.34
CA VAL A 642 6.05 26.15 -2.91
C VAL A 642 6.25 25.17 -4.06
N THR A 643 5.60 24.01 -3.98
CA THR A 643 5.57 22.99 -5.02
C THR A 643 4.17 22.90 -5.65
N SER A 644 4.06 22.24 -6.80
CA SER A 644 2.76 22.02 -7.45
C SER A 644 1.83 21.10 -6.66
N SER A 645 2.37 20.14 -5.90
CA SER A 645 1.58 19.16 -5.16
C SER A 645 2.16 18.79 -3.78
N PRO A 646 1.32 18.38 -2.81
CA PRO A 646 1.77 17.90 -1.50
C PRO A 646 2.61 16.61 -1.59
N GLU A 647 2.35 15.79 -2.61
CA GLU A 647 3.05 14.55 -2.89
C GLU A 647 4.53 14.79 -3.25
N LEU A 648 4.87 15.97 -3.77
CA LEU A 648 6.26 16.40 -4.01
C LEU A 648 6.89 17.06 -2.78
N ALA A 649 6.13 17.87 -2.04
CA ALA A 649 6.64 18.65 -0.91
C ALA A 649 7.28 17.79 0.20
N LYS A 650 6.60 16.72 0.61
CA LYS A 650 7.04 15.87 1.74
C LYS A 650 8.27 15.03 1.43
N PRO A 651 8.37 14.31 0.29
CA PRO A 651 9.60 13.61 -0.06
C PRO A 651 10.80 14.55 -0.20
N GLN A 652 10.62 15.73 -0.82
CA GLN A 652 11.69 16.71 -0.97
C GLN A 652 12.19 17.24 0.38
N SER A 653 11.29 17.58 1.30
CA SER A 653 11.68 18.06 2.64
C SER A 653 12.46 17.01 3.43
N ILE A 654 12.04 15.74 3.34
CA ILE A 654 12.71 14.61 4.00
C ILE A 654 14.08 14.35 3.38
N GLN A 655 14.18 14.34 2.04
CA GLN A 655 15.42 14.10 1.32
C GLN A 655 16.47 15.19 1.62
N LEU A 656 16.04 16.45 1.68
CA LEU A 656 16.93 17.60 1.90
C LEU A 656 17.21 17.87 3.39
N LYS A 657 16.64 17.07 4.30
CA LYS A 657 16.82 17.25 5.74
C LYS A 657 18.28 17.19 6.15
N GLU A 658 19.03 16.21 5.66
CA GLU A 658 20.46 16.08 5.97
C GLU A 658 21.27 17.28 5.47
N PHE A 659 20.91 17.84 4.31
CA PHE A 659 21.52 19.04 3.76
C PHE A 659 21.30 20.26 4.66
N TYR A 660 20.06 20.55 5.05
CA TYR A 660 19.75 21.69 5.93
C TYR A 660 20.34 21.53 7.34
N GLN A 661 20.44 20.31 7.85
CA GLN A 661 21.03 20.02 9.16
C GLN A 661 22.52 20.35 9.25
N GLN A 662 23.25 20.36 8.13
CA GLN A 662 24.66 20.82 8.13
C GLN A 662 24.78 22.30 8.53
N PHE A 663 23.72 23.09 8.31
CA PHE A 663 23.64 24.50 8.66
C PHE A 663 22.89 24.76 9.96
N ASN A 664 22.60 23.73 10.77
CA ASN A 664 21.73 23.88 11.94
C ASN A 664 20.40 24.58 11.60
N LEU A 665 19.88 24.33 10.40
CA LEU A 665 18.58 24.81 9.93
C LEU A 665 17.56 23.70 10.03
N THR A 666 16.33 24.10 10.33
CA THR A 666 15.18 23.22 10.47
C THR A 666 14.32 23.26 9.21
N VAL A 667 13.89 22.08 8.75
CA VAL A 667 12.99 21.95 7.61
C VAL A 667 11.73 21.19 8.03
N SER A 668 10.58 21.66 7.57
CA SER A 668 9.30 20.99 7.71
C SER A 668 8.55 20.95 6.38
N HIS A 669 7.40 20.28 6.36
CA HIS A 669 6.49 20.32 5.23
C HIS A 669 5.06 20.54 5.70
N ASN A 670 4.29 21.23 4.87
CA ASN A 670 2.87 21.42 5.01
C ASN A 670 2.11 20.28 4.32
N GLY A 671 1.21 19.60 5.04
CA GLY A 671 0.44 18.47 4.52
C GLY A 671 -0.48 17.80 5.55
N LYS A 672 -1.19 16.75 5.17
CA LYS A 672 -2.17 16.04 6.04
C LYS A 672 -1.53 15.04 7.01
N ASP A 673 -0.55 15.48 7.79
CA ASP A 673 0.10 14.67 8.84
C ASP A 673 -0.47 14.97 10.23
N LEU A 674 -0.27 14.05 11.18
CA LEU A 674 -0.75 14.13 12.59
C LEU A 674 -0.08 15.23 13.43
N VAL A 675 0.88 15.95 12.87
CA VAL A 675 1.60 17.04 13.56
C VAL A 675 0.76 18.31 13.49
N ASP A 676 0.61 19.00 14.63
CA ASP A 676 -0.02 20.32 14.72
C ASP A 676 0.54 21.27 13.65
N ILE A 677 -0.36 21.91 12.90
CA ILE A 677 -0.01 22.80 11.80
C ILE A 677 0.89 23.94 12.30
N LYS A 678 0.66 24.45 13.51
CA LYS A 678 1.45 25.54 14.10
C LYS A 678 2.93 25.21 14.27
N ILE A 679 3.22 23.96 14.62
CA ILE A 679 4.60 23.49 14.85
C ILE A 679 5.39 23.48 13.53
N ARG A 680 4.73 23.28 12.39
CA ARG A 680 5.42 23.23 11.08
C ARG A 680 6.04 24.58 10.74
N TYR A 681 5.33 25.65 11.05
CA TYR A 681 5.73 27.01 10.76
C TYR A 681 6.79 27.57 11.72
N THR A 682 7.21 26.81 12.75
CA THR A 682 8.40 27.14 13.55
C THR A 682 9.70 26.77 12.86
N ALA A 683 9.66 25.99 11.78
CA ALA A 683 10.86 25.61 11.04
C ALA A 683 11.39 26.79 10.20
N ASP A 684 12.70 26.82 9.95
CA ASP A 684 13.32 27.86 9.12
C ASP A 684 12.80 27.78 7.68
N ILE A 685 12.73 26.56 7.13
CA ILE A 685 12.21 26.25 5.80
C ILE A 685 10.97 25.37 5.88
N VAL A 686 9.91 25.74 5.16
CA VAL A 686 8.67 24.95 5.05
C VAL A 686 8.40 24.63 3.58
N TYR A 687 8.29 23.35 3.23
CA TYR A 687 7.86 22.91 1.90
C TYR A 687 6.35 22.70 1.87
N GLY A 688 5.65 23.01 0.80
CA GLY A 688 4.21 22.75 0.73
C GLY A 688 3.62 23.04 -0.63
N ALA A 689 2.43 22.50 -0.87
CA ALA A 689 1.67 22.87 -2.06
C ALA A 689 1.15 24.31 -1.94
N ALA A 690 0.96 24.96 -3.10
CA ALA A 690 0.36 26.28 -3.17
C ALA A 690 -0.98 26.37 -2.43
N SER A 691 -1.84 25.36 -2.62
CA SER A 691 -3.17 25.30 -2.02
C SER A 691 -3.14 25.16 -0.50
N ASP A 692 -2.17 24.42 0.05
CA ASP A 692 -2.00 24.27 1.49
C ASP A 692 -1.56 25.59 2.14
N PHE A 693 -0.58 26.29 1.55
CA PHE A 693 -0.16 27.61 2.02
C PHE A 693 -1.29 28.63 1.95
N GLN A 694 -2.03 28.67 0.85
CA GLN A 694 -3.19 29.56 0.66
C GLN A 694 -4.27 29.27 1.72
N GLY A 695 -4.60 27.99 1.94
CA GLY A 695 -5.57 27.58 2.96
C GLY A 695 -5.14 28.00 4.37
N ASP A 696 -3.86 27.88 4.71
CA ASP A 696 -3.33 28.30 6.01
C ASP A 696 -3.33 29.82 6.21
N ILE A 697 -3.04 30.59 5.16
CA ILE A 697 -3.17 32.05 5.19
C ILE A 697 -4.64 32.42 5.43
N LEU A 698 -5.57 31.83 4.69
CA LEU A 698 -7.00 32.08 4.87
C LEU A 698 -7.48 31.69 6.27
N ARG A 699 -7.00 30.58 6.85
CA ARG A 699 -7.35 30.16 8.21
C ARG A 699 -6.82 31.14 9.26
N ASP A 700 -5.66 31.72 9.03
CA ASP A 700 -5.09 32.75 9.92
C ASP A 700 -5.83 34.07 9.84
N GLU A 701 -6.13 34.54 8.64
CA GLU A 701 -6.79 35.82 8.43
C GLU A 701 -8.27 35.77 8.81
N TYR A 702 -9.00 34.74 8.37
CA TYR A 702 -10.45 34.64 8.55
C TYR A 702 -10.85 33.95 9.84
N SER A 703 -10.28 32.77 10.13
CA SER A 703 -10.66 31.97 11.32
C SER A 703 -9.89 32.37 12.59
N LYS A 704 -8.86 33.23 12.48
CA LYS A 704 -8.01 33.69 13.60
C LYS A 704 -7.42 32.56 14.43
N LEU A 705 -7.18 31.40 13.81
CA LEU A 705 -6.69 30.20 14.50
C LEU A 705 -5.19 30.29 14.83
N GLY A 706 -4.45 31.20 14.20
CA GLY A 706 -2.99 31.33 14.37
C GLY A 706 -2.22 30.09 13.90
N THR A 707 -2.75 29.41 12.89
CA THR A 707 -2.22 28.30 12.09
C THR A 707 -0.78 28.50 11.65
N ARG A 708 -0.39 29.69 11.17
CA ARG A 708 1.01 29.99 10.80
C ARG A 708 1.87 30.43 11.99
N ASN A 709 1.34 30.40 13.21
CA ASN A 709 2.05 30.74 14.44
C ASN A 709 2.76 32.11 14.39
N GLY A 710 2.17 33.09 13.72
CA GLY A 710 2.74 34.44 13.56
C GLY A 710 3.89 34.56 12.53
N ARG A 711 4.24 33.47 11.82
CA ARG A 711 5.22 33.50 10.72
C ARG A 711 4.70 34.33 9.55
N LYS A 712 5.41 35.40 9.22
CA LYS A 712 5.15 36.26 8.06
C LYS A 712 5.59 35.57 6.76
N CYS A 713 5.03 36.02 5.63
CA CYS A 713 5.49 35.60 4.32
C CYS A 713 6.74 36.41 3.94
N ASP A 714 7.92 35.93 4.34
CA ASP A 714 9.20 36.64 4.12
C ASP A 714 9.78 36.31 2.73
N VAL A 715 10.08 35.03 2.46
CA VAL A 715 10.61 34.57 1.17
C VAL A 715 9.81 33.36 0.69
N ALA A 716 9.29 33.44 -0.54
CA ALA A 716 8.67 32.31 -1.22
C ALA A 716 9.50 31.89 -2.44
N ILE A 717 9.85 30.62 -2.53
CA ILE A 717 10.50 30.04 -3.71
C ILE A 717 9.48 29.12 -4.38
N VAL A 718 9.06 29.47 -5.59
CA VAL A 718 8.01 28.74 -6.32
C VAL A 718 8.64 27.82 -7.35
N ASP A 719 8.50 26.51 -7.14
CA ASP A 719 8.81 25.49 -8.12
C ASP A 719 7.62 25.29 -9.08
N GLU A 720 7.89 24.88 -10.32
CA GLU A 720 6.85 24.65 -11.36
C GLU A 720 5.86 25.82 -11.53
N VAL A 721 6.42 27.03 -11.61
CA VAL A 721 5.66 28.29 -11.69
C VAL A 721 4.69 28.35 -12.88
N ASP A 722 5.01 27.67 -13.97
CA ASP A 722 4.17 27.52 -15.16
C ASP A 722 2.90 26.74 -14.85
N SER A 723 3.02 25.59 -14.20
CA SER A 723 1.86 24.81 -13.76
C SER A 723 0.95 25.61 -12.83
N MET A 724 1.53 26.41 -11.93
CA MET A 724 0.75 27.19 -10.98
C MET A 724 0.09 28.46 -11.58
N LEU A 725 0.83 29.23 -12.38
CA LEU A 725 0.35 30.53 -12.86
C LEU A 725 -0.37 30.45 -14.20
N ILE A 726 -0.13 29.40 -15.00
CA ILE A 726 -0.73 29.24 -16.33
C ILE A 726 -1.82 28.16 -16.26
N ASP A 727 -1.47 26.94 -15.87
CA ASP A 727 -2.39 25.79 -15.93
C ASP A 727 -3.50 25.91 -14.86
N ASP A 728 -3.12 26.18 -13.61
CA ASP A 728 -4.04 26.25 -12.47
C ASP A 728 -4.53 27.68 -12.15
N ARG A 729 -4.43 28.62 -13.10
CA ARG A 729 -4.78 30.04 -12.87
C ARG A 729 -6.21 30.29 -12.36
N ASN A 730 -7.12 29.35 -12.64
CA ASN A 730 -8.54 29.43 -12.28
C ASN A 730 -8.86 28.70 -10.96
N HIS A 731 -7.87 28.04 -10.34
CA HIS A 731 -8.08 27.30 -9.11
C HIS A 731 -8.24 28.27 -7.93
N ILE A 732 -9.40 28.24 -7.28
CA ILE A 732 -9.71 29.05 -6.10
C ILE A 732 -9.67 28.15 -4.87
N VAL A 733 -8.86 28.52 -3.88
CA VAL A 733 -8.86 27.84 -2.57
C VAL A 733 -9.98 28.41 -1.72
N MET A 734 -10.86 27.53 -1.25
CA MET A 734 -11.98 27.88 -0.36
C MET A 734 -11.86 27.18 0.98
N LEU A 735 -12.16 27.89 2.06
CA LEU A 735 -12.37 27.29 3.37
C LEU A 735 -13.81 26.81 3.49
N SER A 736 -14.01 25.50 3.62
CA SER A 736 -15.32 24.92 3.92
C SER A 736 -15.30 24.29 5.31
N SER A 737 -16.39 24.50 6.04
CA SER A 737 -16.65 23.85 7.32
C SER A 737 -18.11 23.41 7.34
N GLN A 738 -18.38 22.21 7.86
CA GLN A 738 -19.75 21.82 8.13
C GLN A 738 -20.31 22.73 9.22
N MET A 739 -21.42 23.41 8.98
CA MET A 739 -22.18 24.08 10.03
C MET A 739 -23.03 23.02 10.73
N PRO A 740 -22.66 22.57 11.94
CA PRO A 740 -23.51 21.63 12.68
C PRO A 740 -24.87 22.28 12.94
N ALA A 741 -25.93 21.47 12.88
CA ALA A 741 -27.34 21.81 13.10
C ALA A 741 -28.15 22.38 11.90
N MET A 742 -27.56 22.61 10.72
CA MET A 742 -28.38 22.94 9.54
C MET A 742 -29.26 21.77 9.09
N ASP A 743 -28.73 20.54 9.10
CA ASP A 743 -29.51 19.33 8.77
C ASP A 743 -30.71 19.11 9.70
N GLN A 744 -30.64 19.61 10.95
CA GLN A 744 -31.75 19.54 11.91
C GLN A 744 -32.78 20.66 11.71
N LEU A 745 -32.38 21.77 11.09
CA LEU A 745 -33.27 22.88 10.74
C LEU A 745 -33.99 22.64 9.41
N GLU A 746 -33.45 21.80 8.51
CA GLU A 746 -34.09 21.49 7.23
C GLU A 746 -35.55 20.99 7.36
N PRO A 747 -35.87 20.00 8.23
CA PRO A 747 -37.26 19.56 8.40
C PRO A 747 -38.16 20.65 8.98
N LEU A 748 -37.62 21.50 9.86
CA LEU A 748 -38.36 22.61 10.47
C LEU A 748 -38.66 23.69 9.43
N LEU A 749 -37.67 24.09 8.63
CA LEU A 749 -37.83 25.05 7.54
C LEU A 749 -38.78 24.52 6.46
N ALA A 750 -38.70 23.23 6.13
CA ALA A 750 -39.63 22.57 5.22
C ALA A 750 -41.06 22.54 5.77
N ALA A 751 -41.24 22.24 7.07
CA ALA A 751 -42.55 22.26 7.72
C ALA A 751 -43.15 23.68 7.73
N ILE A 752 -42.35 24.69 8.05
CA ILE A 752 -42.76 26.11 7.98
C ILE A 752 -43.17 26.47 6.55
N TRP A 753 -42.40 26.06 5.54
CA TRP A 753 -42.73 26.30 4.14
C TRP A 753 -44.03 25.62 3.69
N ILE A 754 -44.28 24.38 4.13
CA ILE A 754 -45.53 23.67 3.85
C ILE A 754 -46.72 24.41 4.48
N GLN A 755 -46.60 24.83 5.74
CA GLN A 755 -47.65 25.58 6.44
C GLN A 755 -47.94 26.93 5.75
N ILE A 756 -46.89 27.68 5.39
CA ILE A 756 -46.99 28.89 4.57
C ILE A 756 -47.73 28.60 3.25
N GLY A 757 -47.37 27.51 2.57
CA GLY A 757 -47.99 27.09 1.32
C GLY A 757 -49.45 26.67 1.47
N GLU A 758 -49.85 26.06 2.59
CA GLU A 758 -51.25 25.76 2.89
C GLU A 758 -52.07 27.02 3.12
N VAL A 759 -51.58 27.95 3.96
CA VAL A 759 -52.24 29.25 4.18
C VAL A 759 -52.39 30.02 2.88
N ALA A 760 -51.36 30.02 2.03
CA ALA A 760 -51.37 30.71 0.74
C ALA A 760 -52.39 30.13 -0.28
N LYS A 761 -52.82 28.87 -0.15
CA LYS A 761 -53.88 28.29 -1.00
C LYS A 761 -55.25 28.86 -0.67
N TYR A 762 -55.46 29.28 0.57
CA TYR A 762 -56.71 29.91 0.99
C TYR A 762 -56.75 31.40 0.67
N ILE A 763 -55.73 31.96 0.01
CA ILE A 763 -55.71 33.38 -0.37
C ILE A 763 -55.82 33.51 -1.89
N GLU A 764 -56.88 34.16 -2.37
CA GLU A 764 -57.09 34.47 -3.78
C GLU A 764 -57.08 35.98 -4.02
N GLU A 765 -56.40 36.42 -5.07
CA GLU A 765 -56.45 37.80 -5.55
C GLU A 765 -57.35 37.88 -6.79
N THR A 766 -58.43 38.64 -6.70
CA THR A 766 -59.35 38.87 -7.82
C THR A 766 -59.72 40.35 -7.89
N ASN A 767 -59.73 40.91 -9.10
CA ASN A 767 -60.07 42.32 -9.36
C ASN A 767 -59.29 43.34 -8.52
N GLY A 768 -58.01 43.08 -8.24
CA GLY A 768 -57.12 43.99 -7.49
C GLY A 768 -57.37 44.02 -5.98
N LYS A 769 -58.10 43.04 -5.44
CA LYS A 769 -58.35 42.85 -4.01
C LYS A 769 -58.00 41.44 -3.59
N THR A 770 -57.46 41.30 -2.38
CA THR A 770 -57.03 40.02 -1.79
C THR A 770 -58.12 39.47 -0.89
N TYR A 771 -58.43 38.18 -0.99
CA TYR A 771 -59.45 37.52 -0.17
C TYR A 771 -58.89 36.26 0.48
N PHE A 772 -59.21 36.04 1.75
CA PHE A 772 -59.00 34.75 2.42
C PHE A 772 -60.30 33.95 2.42
N ILE A 773 -60.23 32.76 1.85
CA ILE A 773 -61.32 31.81 1.66
C ILE A 773 -61.32 30.87 2.86
N GLN A 774 -62.22 31.12 3.80
CA GLN A 774 -62.39 30.27 4.96
C GLN A 774 -63.22 29.04 4.54
N GLN A 775 -62.66 27.84 4.65
CA GLN A 775 -63.46 26.62 4.51
C GLN A 775 -64.39 26.51 5.71
N PRO A 776 -65.71 26.29 5.51
CA PRO A 776 -66.61 26.05 6.63
C PRO A 776 -66.35 24.66 7.23
N ASP A 777 -66.47 24.54 8.55
CA ASP A 777 -66.43 23.25 9.25
C ASP A 777 -67.50 22.32 8.67
N ILE A 778 -67.04 21.18 8.14
CA ILE A 778 -67.87 20.22 7.40
C ILE A 778 -68.89 19.55 8.33
N PHE A 779 -68.61 19.51 9.64
CA PHE A 779 -69.41 18.84 10.66
C PHE A 779 -69.86 19.84 11.73
N ASP A 780 -71.09 19.71 12.20
CA ASP A 780 -71.56 20.47 13.37
C ASP A 780 -71.11 19.83 14.70
N ASN A 781 -71.44 20.48 15.82
CA ASN A 781 -71.09 20.00 17.18
C ASN A 781 -71.73 18.65 17.55
N MET A 782 -72.60 18.10 16.70
CA MET A 782 -73.22 16.78 16.84
C MET A 782 -72.62 15.75 15.87
N GLY A 783 -71.69 16.16 15.00
CA GLY A 783 -71.02 15.30 14.01
C GLY A 783 -71.79 15.11 12.71
N GLU A 784 -72.82 15.91 12.43
CA GLU A 784 -73.59 15.82 11.18
C GLU A 784 -73.05 16.76 10.10
N VAL A 785 -73.10 16.31 8.83
CA VAL A 785 -72.61 17.06 7.68
C VAL A 785 -73.52 18.25 7.40
N ARG A 786 -73.00 19.48 7.47
CA ARG A 786 -73.75 20.68 7.11
C ARG A 786 -73.95 20.75 5.58
N LEU A 787 -75.21 20.81 5.14
CA LEU A 787 -75.58 20.81 3.72
C LEU A 787 -75.51 22.18 3.03
N ASP A 788 -75.32 23.27 3.79
CA ASP A 788 -75.17 24.63 3.25
C ASP A 788 -73.71 25.09 3.33
N ILE A 789 -72.87 24.63 2.40
CA ILE A 789 -71.46 25.06 2.30
C ILE A 789 -71.38 26.22 1.30
N ALA A 790 -71.65 27.44 1.77
CA ALA A 790 -71.25 28.66 1.06
C ALA A 790 -69.85 29.08 1.54
N THR A 791 -68.87 29.15 0.63
CA THR A 791 -67.53 29.67 0.88
C THR A 791 -67.60 31.13 1.35
N GLN A 792 -67.18 31.41 2.58
CA GLN A 792 -67.06 32.77 3.08
C GLN A 792 -65.67 33.32 2.72
N ALA A 793 -65.63 34.24 1.75
CA ALA A 793 -64.43 34.98 1.39
C ALA A 793 -64.38 36.28 2.20
N VAL A 794 -63.32 36.46 2.99
CA VAL A 794 -63.06 37.68 3.77
C VAL A 794 -62.05 38.53 3.02
N GLU A 795 -62.40 39.76 2.65
CA GLU A 795 -61.47 40.70 2.01
C GLU A 795 -60.38 41.12 2.99
N ILE A 796 -59.13 40.91 2.60
CA ILE A 796 -57.93 41.33 3.34
C ILE A 796 -57.38 42.59 2.68
N LYS A 797 -56.98 43.57 3.49
CA LYS A 797 -56.47 44.87 3.02
C LYS A 797 -55.03 44.82 2.51
N GLU A 798 -54.29 43.80 2.90
CA GLU A 798 -52.88 43.57 2.59
C GLU A 798 -52.74 42.71 1.32
N SER A 799 -51.57 42.76 0.69
CA SER A 799 -51.26 41.88 -0.44
C SER A 799 -51.19 40.42 0.02
N LYS A 800 -51.36 39.47 -0.90
CA LYS A 800 -51.18 38.04 -0.58
C LYS A 800 -49.83 37.76 0.06
N GLU A 801 -48.78 38.43 -0.39
CA GLU A 801 -47.42 38.24 0.13
C GLU A 801 -47.27 38.77 1.57
N ASP A 802 -47.79 39.97 1.85
CA ASP A 802 -47.66 40.62 3.18
C ASP A 802 -48.50 39.93 4.25
N PHE A 803 -49.73 39.51 3.89
CA PHE A 803 -50.59 38.79 4.82
C PHE A 803 -50.00 37.42 5.18
N THR A 804 -49.47 36.70 4.18
CA THR A 804 -48.83 35.39 4.42
C THR A 804 -47.60 35.53 5.34
N LYS A 805 -46.83 36.63 5.20
CA LYS A 805 -45.67 36.94 6.08
C LYS A 805 -46.05 37.32 7.51
N CYS A 806 -47.21 37.96 7.73
CA CYS A 806 -47.62 38.40 9.08
C CYS A 806 -48.33 37.31 9.89
N THR A 807 -48.89 36.30 9.22
CA THR A 807 -49.67 35.23 9.86
C THR A 807 -48.81 34.04 10.30
N CYS A 808 -47.60 33.92 9.74
CA CYS A 808 -46.58 32.93 10.10
C CYS A 808 -45.52 33.59 11.01
#